data_AF-A0A7C5Q3L4-F1
#
_entry.id   AF-A0A7C5Q3L4-F1
#
_cell.length_a   1.000
_cell.length_b   1.000
_cell.length_c   1.000
_cell.angle_alpha   90.00
_cell.angle_beta   90.00
_cell.angle_gamma   90.00
#
_symmetry.space_group_name_H-M   'P 1'
#
loop_
_entity.id
_entity.type
_entity.pdbx_description
1 polymer ?
#
loop_
_entity_poly.entity_id
_entity_poly.type
_entity_poly.pdbx_seq_one_letter_code
_entity_poly.pdbx_strand_id
1 'polypeptide(L)'
;MFNTRYSGAWLTDIDDTLIRSGIYPDDEWIDKLTDFIRCLKAHDIVWVPVSGVALNKMGSRLLFRLPQDVLSHVIYYGGEGGIKSYYVSGLEKWHSPESFQRNFSDAQALVLLGAERYMDALKAQYERDSDEEKEINQRITTAQRIIHSSRYRDLPCLVDQMESRLKHAGFDPERAETYYRGGALSWMMLGDISVQYYRGKGETRVRNLINDFIREKLSGYDHLRDLGDYGIHMPYPHATRGIKLVLMCNDKGRAVKDLLKSQELSVDTALFVGNELYEGGNDNPVTGIDNLTVLSVGKKRDKGVINGGAGVEVNQYWMDALSDKLGQGMSWADIIKDLPGDALARRISNKIDAEKKHAHRISPWHDETGKKIPTYLLTEIYLKYGDVFKKTRKRLLKVKNTQYELVTRLASLEDYHYDNARKIVLELLGRHPAETEKASIKEQVKRHLLPEISNLIRLLLVDHLELNEKRTSKKLGRAKDIADLHEAIQRLIELSDITDKPLEMQRKHVLLDNWDVQIDELVDSYFKCLHKWKQGTILEQHLIATDELVIDSATDAAGDVCEYFRWLISRIVKFPHLKDLDKPTIVLIAGTSGVGKSTISRHISKVLGIPTGFSSDVASRSVIRETITFLLGQQGAEQLFPEVYGSSFDQDTDDWFYAHSLMTMVGVIGNIKRLIDENISAVIDGVALIPGTLPETYFEKANIVWVVARVADKELHYERLGTRSETGVERGGADHYWEQFSAIRRNHDRLVMMAKRSDTFIVDNSDSVKKVFKKVLGRVNDAIADRGLYVEDDIRENTHKKLQERTTWEVHNVVMQATTQG
;
A
#
# COMPACT_ATOMS: atom_id res chain seq x y z
N MET A 1 -50.81 -22.60 7.70
CA MET A 1 -50.33 -21.24 7.34
C MET A 1 -50.10 -20.48 8.63
N PHE A 2 -48.84 -20.34 9.07
CA PHE A 2 -48.50 -19.34 10.09
C PHE A 2 -48.27 -18.02 9.33
N ASN A 3 -49.06 -17.01 9.70
CA ASN A 3 -49.18 -15.73 8.99
C ASN A 3 -48.46 -14.62 9.77
N THR A 4 -47.28 -14.93 10.33
CA THR A 4 -46.44 -13.91 10.97
C THR A 4 -45.74 -13.17 9.83
N ARG A 5 -46.17 -11.96 9.54
CA ARG A 5 -45.49 -11.08 8.59
C ARG A 5 -44.45 -10.28 9.34
N TYR A 6 -43.20 -10.38 8.91
CA TYR A 6 -42.09 -9.61 9.46
C TYR A 6 -42.02 -8.23 8.80
N SER A 7 -41.41 -7.27 9.50
CA SER A 7 -41.17 -5.91 9.00
C SER A 7 -39.92 -5.81 8.10
N GLY A 8 -38.98 -6.75 8.24
CA GLY A 8 -37.73 -6.80 7.48
C GLY A 8 -37.04 -8.15 7.54
N ALA A 9 -35.95 -8.30 6.79
CA ALA A 9 -35.14 -9.52 6.78
C ALA A 9 -33.64 -9.24 6.69
N TRP A 10 -32.87 -10.02 7.45
CA TRP A 10 -31.42 -10.15 7.29
C TRP A 10 -31.09 -11.55 6.74
N LEU A 11 -30.76 -11.61 5.45
CA LEU A 11 -30.36 -12.81 4.76
C LEU A 11 -28.84 -12.91 4.79
N THR A 12 -28.31 -14.08 5.18
CA THR A 12 -26.87 -14.24 5.34
C THR A 12 -26.44 -15.57 4.73
N ASP A 13 -25.47 -15.53 3.81
CA ASP A 13 -24.75 -16.75 3.49
C ASP A 13 -24.06 -17.28 4.75
N ILE A 14 -24.18 -18.57 5.01
CA ILE A 14 -23.58 -19.15 6.18
C ILE A 14 -22.08 -19.35 5.98
N ASP A 15 -21.70 -20.00 4.88
CA ASP A 15 -20.37 -20.56 4.71
C ASP A 15 -19.36 -19.46 4.31
N ASP A 16 -18.29 -19.32 5.10
CA ASP A 16 -17.26 -18.28 4.99
C ASP A 16 -17.73 -16.82 5.15
N THR A 17 -19.03 -16.59 5.35
CA THR A 17 -19.62 -15.29 5.70
C THR A 17 -19.96 -15.20 7.18
N LEU A 18 -20.75 -16.15 7.72
CA LEU A 18 -21.08 -16.21 9.15
C LEU A 18 -20.17 -17.17 9.93
N ILE A 19 -19.79 -18.30 9.34
CA ILE A 19 -18.90 -19.28 9.96
C ILE A 19 -17.85 -19.74 8.96
N ARG A 20 -16.62 -19.94 9.41
CA ARG A 20 -15.57 -20.50 8.56
C ARG A 20 -15.95 -21.92 8.20
N SER A 21 -15.84 -22.26 6.92
CA SER A 21 -16.19 -23.61 6.49
C SER A 21 -15.25 -24.65 7.08
N GLY A 22 -15.79 -25.82 7.42
CA GLY A 22 -15.03 -26.84 8.15
C GLY A 22 -15.02 -26.67 9.66
N ILE A 23 -15.45 -25.51 10.17
CA ILE A 23 -15.43 -25.20 11.59
C ILE A 23 -16.84 -25.35 12.17
N TYR A 24 -16.93 -26.03 13.31
CA TYR A 24 -18.10 -25.99 14.19
C TYR A 24 -17.93 -24.79 15.13
N PRO A 25 -18.91 -23.88 15.20
CA PRO A 25 -18.82 -22.76 16.12
C PRO A 25 -18.81 -23.25 17.58
N ASP A 26 -18.09 -22.57 18.45
CA ASP A 26 -18.15 -22.81 19.90
C ASP A 26 -19.45 -22.24 20.50
N ASP A 27 -19.68 -22.48 21.79
CA ASP A 27 -20.88 -22.01 22.48
C ASP A 27 -20.90 -20.47 22.58
N GLU A 28 -19.74 -19.83 22.76
CA GLU A 28 -19.64 -18.36 22.78
C GLU A 28 -20.14 -17.74 21.47
N TRP A 29 -19.82 -18.35 20.33
CA TRP A 29 -20.32 -17.92 19.03
C TRP A 29 -21.84 -18.13 18.88
N ILE A 30 -22.37 -19.23 19.40
CA ILE A 30 -23.82 -19.48 19.41
C ILE A 30 -24.54 -18.43 20.25
N ASP A 31 -23.99 -18.07 21.41
CA ASP A 31 -24.57 -17.05 22.29
C ASP A 31 -24.61 -15.69 21.60
N LYS A 32 -23.51 -15.27 20.96
CA LYS A 32 -23.46 -14.01 20.17
C LYS A 32 -24.48 -13.98 19.05
N LEU A 33 -24.58 -15.07 18.29
CA LEU A 33 -25.58 -15.17 17.23
C LEU A 33 -27.01 -15.14 17.80
N THR A 34 -27.24 -15.80 18.93
CA THR A 34 -28.53 -15.81 19.62
C THR A 34 -28.93 -14.40 20.04
N ASP A 35 -28.02 -13.64 20.66
CA ASP A 35 -28.29 -12.28 21.10
C ASP A 35 -28.60 -11.35 19.92
N PHE A 36 -27.86 -11.52 18.81
CA PHE A 36 -28.16 -10.82 17.58
C PHE A 36 -29.56 -11.15 17.03
N ILE A 37 -29.96 -12.43 17.01
CA ILE A 37 -31.32 -12.82 16.58
C ILE A 37 -32.38 -12.29 17.54
N ARG A 38 -32.12 -12.24 18.85
CA ARG A 38 -33.02 -11.60 19.83
C ARG A 38 -33.20 -10.11 19.54
N CYS A 39 -32.13 -9.42 19.16
CA CYS A 39 -32.20 -8.03 18.73
C CYS A 39 -33.09 -7.88 17.49
N LEU A 40 -32.88 -8.68 16.45
CA LEU A 40 -33.75 -8.66 15.26
C LEU A 40 -35.22 -8.97 15.61
N LYS A 41 -35.45 -9.97 16.45
CA LYS A 41 -36.78 -10.37 16.92
C LYS A 41 -37.50 -9.23 17.66
N ALA A 42 -36.80 -8.47 18.49
CA ALA A 42 -37.39 -7.34 19.21
C ALA A 42 -37.94 -6.25 18.26
N HIS A 43 -37.46 -6.23 17.02
CA HIS A 43 -37.82 -5.27 15.97
C HIS A 43 -38.59 -5.92 14.82
N ASP A 44 -39.10 -7.14 15.02
CA ASP A 44 -39.87 -7.90 14.03
C ASP A 44 -39.11 -8.11 12.71
N ILE A 45 -37.81 -8.36 12.79
CA ILE A 45 -36.93 -8.68 11.65
C ILE A 45 -36.61 -10.17 11.70
N VAL A 46 -36.77 -10.85 10.56
CA VAL A 46 -36.45 -12.28 10.45
C VAL A 46 -34.99 -12.48 10.07
N TRP A 47 -34.31 -13.40 10.75
CA TRP A 47 -33.02 -13.89 10.30
C TRP A 47 -33.19 -15.04 9.32
N VAL A 48 -32.50 -14.95 8.18
CA VAL A 48 -32.65 -15.89 7.07
C VAL A 48 -31.30 -16.48 6.71
N PRO A 49 -30.88 -17.55 7.40
CA PRO A 49 -29.68 -18.29 7.01
C PRO A 49 -29.90 -18.96 5.66
N VAL A 50 -29.06 -18.61 4.69
CA VAL A 50 -29.04 -19.22 3.35
C VAL A 50 -27.77 -20.04 3.21
N SER A 51 -27.89 -21.33 2.91
CA SER A 51 -26.72 -22.20 2.74
C SER A 51 -26.95 -23.23 1.64
N GLY A 52 -25.83 -23.67 1.05
CA GLY A 52 -25.85 -24.86 0.23
C GLY A 52 -26.08 -26.15 1.02
N VAL A 53 -25.83 -26.13 2.33
CA VAL A 53 -25.94 -27.29 3.24
C VAL A 53 -27.42 -27.67 3.42
N ALA A 54 -27.69 -28.90 3.84
CA ALA A 54 -29.05 -29.36 4.18
C ALA A 54 -29.35 -29.07 5.66
N LEU A 55 -30.65 -28.99 6.01
CA LEU A 55 -31.09 -28.64 7.36
C LEU A 55 -30.54 -29.59 8.43
N ASN A 56 -30.52 -30.90 8.19
CA ASN A 56 -30.01 -31.89 9.15
C ASN A 56 -28.56 -31.60 9.58
N LYS A 57 -27.69 -31.23 8.63
CA LYS A 57 -26.29 -30.89 8.90
C LYS A 57 -26.12 -29.46 9.42
N MET A 58 -26.91 -28.51 8.93
CA MET A 58 -26.84 -27.13 9.41
C MET A 58 -27.45 -26.96 10.81
N GLY A 59 -28.46 -27.75 11.12
CA GLY A 59 -29.13 -27.85 12.41
C GLY A 59 -28.15 -28.24 13.50
N SER A 60 -27.48 -29.38 13.37
CA SER A 60 -26.49 -29.82 14.36
C SER A 60 -25.31 -28.85 14.52
N ARG A 61 -24.91 -28.13 13.46
CA ARG A 61 -23.86 -27.10 13.52
C ARG A 61 -24.31 -25.85 14.29
N LEU A 62 -25.55 -25.41 14.07
CA LEU A 62 -26.01 -24.08 14.44
C LEU A 62 -27.49 -24.06 14.88
N LEU A 63 -28.43 -24.44 13.99
CA LEU A 63 -29.85 -24.12 14.21
C LEU A 63 -30.49 -24.88 15.38
N PHE A 64 -30.04 -26.10 15.68
CA PHE A 64 -30.52 -26.89 16.84
C PHE A 64 -29.85 -26.51 18.15
N ARG A 65 -28.79 -25.69 18.09
CA ARG A 65 -28.08 -25.15 19.26
C ARG A 65 -28.64 -23.78 19.67
N LEU A 66 -29.43 -23.15 18.80
CA LEU A 66 -30.13 -21.92 19.15
C LEU A 66 -31.27 -22.23 20.14
N PRO A 67 -31.51 -21.36 21.13
CA PRO A 67 -32.57 -21.57 22.09
C PRO A 67 -33.95 -21.41 21.44
N GLN A 68 -34.95 -22.14 21.96
CA GLN A 68 -36.29 -22.18 21.37
C GLN A 68 -36.95 -20.79 21.24
N ASP A 69 -36.59 -19.82 22.08
CA ASP A 69 -37.18 -18.49 22.07
C ASP A 69 -36.89 -17.71 20.77
N VAL A 70 -35.77 -17.97 20.10
CA VAL A 70 -35.40 -17.26 18.87
C VAL A 70 -35.84 -17.99 17.59
N LEU A 71 -36.11 -19.29 17.66
CA LEU A 71 -36.34 -20.13 16.48
C LEU A 71 -37.56 -19.69 15.63
N SER A 72 -38.56 -19.07 16.25
CA SER A 72 -39.74 -18.51 15.53
C SER A 72 -39.41 -17.33 14.61
N HIS A 73 -38.20 -16.77 14.71
CA HIS A 73 -37.70 -15.68 13.87
C HIS A 73 -36.56 -16.14 12.95
N VAL A 74 -36.51 -17.44 12.64
CA VAL A 74 -35.53 -18.04 11.73
C VAL A 74 -36.24 -18.75 10.58
N ILE A 75 -35.94 -18.33 9.35
CA ILE A 75 -36.34 -19.05 8.13
C ILE A 75 -35.08 -19.53 7.43
N TYR A 76 -34.89 -20.84 7.38
CA TYR A 76 -33.73 -21.45 6.76
C TYR A 76 -34.00 -21.77 5.29
N TYR A 77 -33.06 -21.40 4.41
CA TYR A 77 -33.02 -21.89 3.03
C TYR A 77 -31.77 -22.75 2.82
N GLY A 78 -31.98 -24.00 2.43
CA GLY A 78 -30.94 -25.01 2.27
C GLY A 78 -30.88 -25.59 0.86
N GLY A 79 -29.82 -26.36 0.59
CA GLY A 79 -29.70 -27.14 -0.64
C GLY A 79 -29.67 -26.29 -1.91
N GLU A 80 -28.97 -25.15 -1.87
CA GLU A 80 -28.91 -24.19 -2.99
C GLU A 80 -30.26 -23.56 -3.34
N GLY A 81 -31.05 -23.24 -2.32
CA GLY A 81 -32.40 -22.71 -2.53
C GLY A 81 -33.40 -23.77 -2.97
N GLY A 82 -33.08 -25.06 -2.82
CA GLY A 82 -34.00 -26.18 -3.09
C GLY A 82 -34.96 -26.49 -1.95
N ILE A 83 -34.62 -26.14 -0.71
CA ILE A 83 -35.43 -26.42 0.49
C ILE A 83 -35.61 -25.13 1.29
N LYS A 84 -36.80 -24.97 1.88
CA LYS A 84 -37.15 -23.95 2.87
C LYS A 84 -37.57 -24.68 4.14
N SER A 85 -37.18 -24.16 5.30
CA SER A 85 -37.58 -24.70 6.58
C SER A 85 -37.84 -23.56 7.57
N TYR A 86 -38.87 -23.69 8.39
CA TYR A 86 -39.17 -22.75 9.47
C TYR A 86 -39.58 -23.52 10.72
N TYR A 87 -39.35 -22.93 11.89
CA TYR A 87 -39.67 -23.57 13.15
C TYR A 87 -41.14 -23.36 13.55
N VAL A 88 -41.80 -24.43 14.00
CA VAL A 88 -43.19 -24.38 14.48
C VAL A 88 -43.19 -24.57 15.99
N SER A 89 -43.25 -23.46 16.73
CA SER A 89 -43.15 -23.47 18.21
C SER A 89 -44.14 -24.41 18.89
N GLY A 90 -45.38 -24.50 18.41
CA GLY A 90 -46.39 -25.39 19.00
C GLY A 90 -46.14 -26.89 18.79
N LEU A 91 -45.25 -27.27 17.87
CA LEU A 91 -44.88 -28.66 17.59
C LEU A 91 -43.40 -28.94 17.91
N GLU A 92 -42.69 -27.93 18.43
CA GLU A 92 -41.26 -27.93 18.71
C GLU A 92 -40.36 -28.49 17.59
N LYS A 93 -40.80 -28.39 16.34
CA LYS A 93 -40.14 -29.01 15.19
C LYS A 93 -40.00 -28.06 14.01
N TRP A 94 -38.99 -28.34 13.19
CA TRP A 94 -38.82 -27.70 11.89
C TRP A 94 -39.80 -28.28 10.88
N HIS A 95 -40.46 -27.40 10.13
CA HIS A 95 -41.34 -27.78 9.03
C HIS A 95 -40.75 -27.30 7.71
N SER A 96 -40.76 -28.19 6.71
CA SER A 96 -40.34 -27.87 5.34
C SER A 96 -41.53 -28.03 4.40
N PRO A 97 -42.06 -26.95 3.81
CA PRO A 97 -43.24 -27.04 2.96
C PRO A 97 -42.88 -27.69 1.61
N GLU A 98 -43.60 -28.75 1.25
CA GLU A 98 -43.45 -29.44 -0.04
C GLU A 98 -43.64 -28.49 -1.23
N SER A 99 -44.48 -27.47 -1.09
CA SER A 99 -44.76 -26.47 -2.13
C SER A 99 -43.53 -25.64 -2.55
N PHE A 100 -42.51 -25.54 -1.70
CA PHE A 100 -41.24 -24.88 -2.04
C PHE A 100 -40.16 -25.90 -2.43
N GLN A 101 -40.27 -27.15 -2.02
CA GLN A 101 -39.22 -28.14 -2.20
C GLN A 101 -38.99 -28.42 -3.69
N ARG A 102 -37.72 -28.35 -4.12
CA ARG A 102 -37.32 -28.69 -5.49
C ARG A 102 -36.06 -29.57 -5.47
N ASN A 103 -36.27 -30.87 -5.62
CA ASN A 103 -35.24 -31.89 -5.59
C ASN A 103 -34.99 -32.48 -6.97
N PHE A 104 -33.88 -33.22 -7.12
CA PHE A 104 -33.69 -34.13 -8.23
C PHE A 104 -34.81 -35.18 -8.21
N SER A 105 -35.24 -35.63 -9.38
CA SER A 105 -36.06 -36.85 -9.43
C SER A 105 -35.24 -38.06 -8.98
N ASP A 106 -35.89 -39.11 -8.52
CA ASP A 106 -35.22 -40.33 -8.08
C ASP A 106 -34.39 -40.95 -9.23
N ALA A 107 -34.86 -40.83 -10.48
CA ALA A 107 -34.13 -41.27 -11.67
C ALA A 107 -32.89 -40.40 -11.94
N GLN A 108 -33.00 -39.08 -11.81
CA GLN A 108 -31.84 -38.18 -11.91
C GLN A 108 -30.80 -38.48 -10.83
N ALA A 109 -31.23 -38.67 -9.58
CA ALA A 109 -30.36 -38.97 -8.47
C ALA A 109 -29.63 -40.31 -8.69
N LEU A 110 -30.32 -41.35 -9.16
CA LEU A 110 -29.71 -42.65 -9.49
C LEU A 110 -28.67 -42.56 -10.62
N VAL A 111 -28.92 -41.79 -11.69
CA VAL A 111 -27.94 -41.59 -12.77
C VAL A 111 -26.67 -40.89 -12.26
N LEU A 112 -26.80 -40.02 -11.26
CA LEU A 112 -25.65 -39.33 -10.67
C LEU A 112 -24.90 -40.17 -9.64
N LEU A 113 -25.60 -40.76 -8.67
CA LEU A 113 -25.04 -41.36 -7.44
C LEU A 113 -24.84 -42.87 -7.52
N GLY A 114 -25.65 -43.56 -8.34
CA GLY A 114 -25.83 -45.01 -8.25
C GLY A 114 -26.79 -45.41 -7.13
N ALA A 115 -27.24 -46.67 -7.17
CA ALA A 115 -28.28 -47.17 -6.26
C ALA A 115 -27.85 -47.20 -4.79
N GLU A 116 -26.63 -47.66 -4.51
CA GLU A 116 -26.11 -47.80 -3.15
C GLU A 116 -25.99 -46.44 -2.45
N ARG A 117 -25.23 -45.50 -3.02
CA ARG A 117 -25.05 -44.16 -2.44
C ARG A 117 -26.36 -43.38 -2.34
N TYR A 118 -27.27 -43.56 -3.30
CA TYR A 118 -28.59 -42.92 -3.22
C TYR A 118 -29.45 -43.52 -2.10
N MET A 119 -29.42 -44.85 -1.93
CA MET A 119 -30.10 -45.51 -0.81
C MET A 119 -29.56 -45.04 0.53
N ASP A 120 -28.24 -44.95 0.69
CA ASP A 120 -27.60 -44.45 1.90
C ASP A 120 -28.00 -42.99 2.18
N ALA A 121 -28.02 -42.16 1.13
CA ALA A 121 -28.44 -40.77 1.26
C ALA A 121 -29.92 -40.61 1.66
N LEU A 122 -30.80 -41.49 1.18
CA LEU A 122 -32.20 -41.54 1.63
C LEU A 122 -32.27 -42.02 3.08
N LYS A 123 -31.61 -43.13 3.45
CA LYS A 123 -31.59 -43.66 4.82
C LYS A 123 -31.07 -42.64 5.85
N ALA A 124 -30.13 -41.78 5.46
CA ALA A 124 -29.62 -40.71 6.31
C ALA A 124 -30.62 -39.55 6.54
N GLN A 125 -31.72 -39.47 5.78
CA GLN A 125 -32.77 -38.46 5.91
C GLN A 125 -33.98 -38.94 6.74
N TYR A 126 -34.15 -40.26 6.93
CA TYR A 126 -35.29 -40.85 7.63
C TYR A 126 -34.91 -41.31 9.05
N GLU A 127 -35.80 -41.10 10.03
CA GLU A 127 -35.61 -41.49 11.44
C GLU A 127 -36.00 -42.97 11.65
N ARG A 128 -35.22 -43.88 11.06
CA ARG A 128 -35.22 -45.35 11.29
C ARG A 128 -36.53 -45.95 11.81
N ASP A 129 -37.58 -46.02 10.99
CA ASP A 129 -38.69 -46.97 11.18
C ASP A 129 -38.84 -47.94 9.99
N SER A 130 -39.41 -49.12 10.24
CA SER A 130 -39.44 -50.25 9.28
C SER A 130 -40.32 -50.03 8.04
N ASP A 131 -41.30 -49.13 8.11
CA ASP A 131 -42.14 -48.76 6.97
C ASP A 131 -41.42 -47.84 5.98
N GLU A 132 -40.42 -47.07 6.43
CA GLU A 132 -39.63 -46.16 5.59
C GLU A 132 -38.68 -46.93 4.66
N GLU A 133 -38.17 -48.10 5.08
CA GLU A 133 -37.28 -48.92 4.25
C GLU A 133 -38.00 -49.53 3.04
N LYS A 134 -39.29 -49.86 3.17
CA LYS A 134 -40.12 -50.29 2.03
C LYS A 134 -40.32 -49.15 1.03
N GLU A 135 -40.58 -47.94 1.52
CA GLU A 135 -40.76 -46.76 0.67
C GLU A 135 -39.48 -46.43 -0.11
N ILE A 136 -38.32 -46.44 0.55
CA ILE A 136 -37.01 -46.23 -0.09
C ILE A 136 -36.77 -47.26 -1.21
N ASN A 137 -37.00 -48.55 -0.93
CA ASN A 137 -36.84 -49.60 -1.92
C ASN A 137 -37.80 -49.44 -3.12
N GLN A 138 -39.04 -49.01 -2.87
CA GLN A 138 -40.02 -48.76 -3.92
C GLN A 138 -39.62 -47.57 -4.80
N ARG A 139 -39.10 -46.49 -4.20
CA ARG A 139 -38.56 -45.33 -4.91
C ARG A 139 -37.41 -45.72 -5.83
N ILE A 140 -36.43 -46.47 -5.32
CA ILE A 140 -35.29 -46.97 -6.09
C ILE A 140 -35.75 -47.86 -7.24
N THR A 141 -36.63 -48.83 -6.97
CA THR A 141 -37.14 -49.76 -7.99
C THR A 141 -37.88 -49.01 -9.10
N THR A 142 -38.68 -48.01 -8.74
CA THR A 142 -39.43 -47.18 -9.71
C THR A 142 -38.47 -46.39 -10.58
N ALA A 143 -37.48 -45.75 -9.98
CA ALA A 143 -36.47 -44.97 -10.70
C ALA A 143 -35.59 -45.85 -11.60
N GLN A 144 -35.23 -47.06 -11.18
CA GLN A 144 -34.52 -48.04 -12.02
C GLN A 144 -35.32 -48.45 -13.25
N ARG A 145 -36.65 -48.62 -13.13
CA ARG A 145 -37.50 -48.91 -14.31
C ARG A 145 -37.48 -47.75 -15.31
N ILE A 146 -37.58 -46.51 -14.82
CA ILE A 146 -37.49 -45.30 -15.67
C ILE A 146 -36.15 -45.27 -16.40
N ILE A 147 -35.04 -45.49 -15.69
CA ILE A 147 -33.69 -45.54 -16.27
C ILE A 147 -33.58 -46.67 -17.30
N HIS A 148 -34.09 -47.86 -16.97
CA HIS A 148 -34.06 -49.02 -17.87
C HIS A 148 -34.84 -48.76 -19.16
N SER A 149 -35.90 -47.95 -19.14
CA SER A 149 -36.64 -47.57 -20.36
C SER A 149 -36.07 -46.34 -21.08
N SER A 150 -34.97 -45.77 -20.59
CA SER A 150 -34.36 -44.54 -21.11
C SER A 150 -33.02 -44.81 -21.80
N ARG A 151 -32.43 -43.75 -22.38
CA ARG A 151 -31.08 -43.78 -22.97
C ARG A 151 -29.94 -43.97 -21.95
N TYR A 152 -30.24 -43.98 -20.66
CA TYR A 152 -29.26 -44.11 -19.58
C TYR A 152 -29.11 -45.55 -19.07
N ARG A 153 -29.79 -46.51 -19.70
CA ARG A 153 -29.65 -47.94 -19.38
C ARG A 153 -28.18 -48.37 -19.46
N ASP A 154 -27.72 -49.14 -18.48
CA ASP A 154 -26.39 -49.74 -18.37
C ASP A 154 -25.22 -48.72 -18.35
N LEU A 155 -25.49 -47.42 -18.22
CA LEU A 155 -24.45 -46.42 -18.02
C LEU A 155 -23.98 -46.44 -16.56
N PRO A 156 -22.66 -46.40 -16.31
CA PRO A 156 -22.15 -46.20 -14.95
C PRO A 156 -22.61 -44.84 -14.42
N CYS A 157 -22.86 -44.74 -13.11
CA CYS A 157 -23.28 -43.47 -12.54
C CYS A 157 -22.18 -42.41 -12.69
N LEU A 158 -22.56 -41.13 -12.65
CA LEU A 158 -21.60 -40.05 -12.88
C LEU A 158 -20.51 -40.00 -11.81
N VAL A 159 -20.84 -40.26 -10.54
CA VAL A 159 -19.87 -40.30 -9.43
C VAL A 159 -18.82 -41.38 -9.66
N ASP A 160 -19.20 -42.60 -10.08
CA ASP A 160 -18.22 -43.66 -10.38
C ASP A 160 -17.29 -43.27 -11.53
N GLN A 161 -17.82 -42.58 -12.54
CA GLN A 161 -17.00 -42.06 -13.64
C GLN A 161 -16.01 -40.98 -13.16
N MET A 162 -16.41 -40.15 -12.18
CA MET A 162 -15.54 -39.14 -11.57
C MET A 162 -14.45 -39.78 -10.72
N GLU A 163 -14.78 -40.77 -9.89
CA GLU A 163 -13.83 -41.55 -9.08
C GLU A 163 -12.83 -42.31 -9.96
N SER A 164 -13.29 -42.88 -11.08
CA SER A 164 -12.41 -43.51 -12.06
C SER A 164 -11.38 -42.52 -12.60
N ARG A 165 -11.79 -41.30 -12.99
CA ARG A 165 -10.86 -40.26 -13.45
C ARG A 165 -9.91 -39.80 -12.37
N LEU A 166 -10.38 -39.69 -11.13
CA LEU A 166 -9.57 -39.35 -9.98
C LEU A 166 -8.45 -40.40 -9.78
N LYS A 167 -8.81 -41.69 -9.86
CA LYS A 167 -7.87 -42.82 -9.82
C LYS A 167 -6.83 -42.78 -10.94
N HIS A 168 -7.26 -42.52 -12.18
CA HIS A 168 -6.35 -42.39 -13.33
C HIS A 168 -5.37 -41.21 -13.18
N ALA A 169 -5.76 -40.17 -12.45
CA ALA A 169 -4.91 -39.03 -12.16
C ALA A 169 -3.95 -39.25 -10.97
N GLY A 170 -3.92 -40.46 -10.40
CA GLY A 170 -3.02 -40.83 -9.30
C GLY A 170 -3.53 -40.46 -7.91
N PHE A 171 -4.82 -40.15 -7.76
CA PHE A 171 -5.45 -39.86 -6.47
C PHE A 171 -6.27 -41.07 -5.99
N ASP A 172 -6.40 -41.19 -4.66
CA ASP A 172 -7.16 -42.25 -4.02
C ASP A 172 -8.67 -41.93 -4.03
N PRO A 173 -9.50 -42.68 -4.80
CA PRO A 173 -10.92 -42.43 -4.87
C PRO A 173 -11.67 -42.78 -3.58
N GLU A 174 -11.13 -43.64 -2.71
CA GLU A 174 -11.79 -44.03 -1.45
C GLU A 174 -11.86 -42.87 -0.44
N ARG A 175 -11.05 -41.84 -0.65
CA ARG A 175 -11.13 -40.60 0.12
C ARG A 175 -12.23 -39.67 -0.36
N ALA A 176 -12.81 -39.88 -1.53
CA ALA A 176 -13.81 -38.95 -2.05
C ALA A 176 -15.13 -39.07 -1.28
N GLU A 177 -15.76 -37.93 -0.99
CA GLU A 177 -17.05 -37.91 -0.28
C GLU A 177 -18.13 -37.26 -1.15
N THR A 178 -19.32 -37.87 -1.16
CA THR A 178 -20.50 -37.36 -1.86
C THR A 178 -21.56 -36.91 -0.88
N TYR A 179 -22.07 -35.69 -1.08
CA TYR A 179 -23.11 -35.09 -0.26
C TYR A 179 -24.33 -34.77 -1.10
N TYR A 180 -25.36 -35.61 -1.01
CA TYR A 180 -26.65 -35.39 -1.66
C TYR A 180 -27.61 -34.62 -0.73
N ARG A 181 -28.29 -33.61 -1.28
CA ARG A 181 -29.16 -32.68 -0.52
C ARG A 181 -30.52 -32.46 -1.20
N GLY A 182 -30.97 -33.44 -2.00
CA GLY A 182 -32.20 -33.31 -2.79
C GLY A 182 -31.99 -32.49 -4.06
N GLY A 183 -32.01 -31.17 -3.95
CA GLY A 183 -31.86 -30.24 -5.09
C GLY A 183 -30.42 -29.93 -5.52
N ALA A 184 -29.44 -30.48 -4.79
CA ALA A 184 -28.02 -30.30 -5.07
C ALA A 184 -27.20 -31.53 -4.63
N LEU A 185 -26.08 -31.74 -5.31
CA LEU A 185 -25.06 -32.73 -5.00
C LEU A 185 -23.69 -32.06 -4.96
N SER A 186 -22.95 -32.25 -3.87
CA SER A 186 -21.56 -31.81 -3.76
C SER A 186 -20.64 -33.03 -3.67
N TRP A 187 -19.57 -33.03 -4.46
CA TRP A 187 -18.57 -34.09 -4.46
C TRP A 187 -17.19 -33.53 -4.12
N MET A 188 -16.59 -34.06 -3.05
CA MET A 188 -15.31 -33.64 -2.51
C MET A 188 -14.24 -34.67 -2.86
N MET A 189 -13.38 -34.37 -3.83
CA MET A 189 -12.40 -35.34 -4.36
C MET A 189 -11.36 -35.83 -3.33
N LEU A 190 -11.17 -35.14 -2.21
CA LEU A 190 -10.24 -35.52 -1.14
C LEU A 190 -10.94 -35.74 0.22
N GLY A 191 -12.27 -35.82 0.23
CA GLY A 191 -13.09 -36.13 1.42
C GLY A 191 -13.28 -34.99 2.40
N ASP A 192 -12.26 -34.16 2.59
CA ASP A 192 -12.34 -33.02 3.50
C ASP A 192 -13.01 -31.80 2.84
N ILE A 193 -13.69 -30.98 3.64
CA ILE A 193 -14.25 -29.68 3.25
C ILE A 193 -13.25 -28.53 3.41
N SER A 194 -12.08 -28.80 4.00
CA SER A 194 -10.99 -27.86 4.25
C SER A 194 -10.26 -27.51 2.95
N VAL A 195 -10.31 -26.23 2.57
CA VAL A 195 -9.76 -25.70 1.29
C VAL A 195 -8.27 -25.97 1.11
N GLN A 196 -7.52 -26.07 2.21
CA GLN A 196 -6.07 -26.19 2.21
C GLN A 196 -5.56 -27.41 1.42
N TYR A 197 -6.28 -28.52 1.46
CA TYR A 197 -5.92 -29.75 0.73
C TYR A 197 -6.14 -29.64 -0.79
N TYR A 198 -6.91 -28.65 -1.25
CA TYR A 198 -7.30 -28.49 -2.64
C TYR A 198 -6.50 -27.42 -3.40
N ARG A 199 -5.54 -26.77 -2.75
CA ARG A 199 -4.76 -25.65 -3.28
C ARG A 199 -3.49 -26.05 -4.04
N GLY A 200 -3.11 -27.33 -4.02
CA GLY A 200 -1.95 -27.78 -4.79
C GLY A 200 -2.19 -27.72 -6.31
N LYS A 201 -1.10 -27.66 -7.07
CA LYS A 201 -1.14 -27.54 -8.54
C LYS A 201 -1.74 -28.79 -9.20
N GLY A 202 -1.48 -29.97 -8.66
CA GLY A 202 -2.00 -31.24 -9.18
C GLY A 202 -3.50 -31.38 -8.96
N GLU A 203 -3.95 -31.14 -7.73
CA GLU A 203 -5.34 -31.16 -7.30
C GLU A 203 -6.18 -30.18 -8.10
N THR A 204 -5.68 -28.96 -8.29
CA THR A 204 -6.36 -27.93 -9.11
C THR A 204 -6.49 -28.37 -10.56
N ARG A 205 -5.43 -28.95 -11.15
CA ARG A 205 -5.46 -29.47 -12.52
C ARG A 205 -6.48 -30.60 -12.67
N VAL A 206 -6.46 -31.59 -11.76
CA VAL A 206 -7.37 -32.74 -11.80
C VAL A 206 -8.82 -32.30 -11.61
N ARG A 207 -9.09 -31.40 -10.64
CA ARG A 207 -10.43 -30.84 -10.44
C ARG A 207 -10.97 -30.16 -11.71
N ASN A 208 -10.14 -29.36 -12.38
CA ASN A 208 -10.54 -28.72 -13.63
C ASN A 208 -10.85 -29.75 -14.73
N LEU A 209 -10.02 -30.79 -14.88
CA LEU A 209 -10.28 -31.88 -15.84
C LEU A 209 -11.59 -32.61 -15.55
N ILE A 210 -11.91 -32.87 -14.28
CA ILE A 210 -13.18 -33.51 -13.89
C ILE A 210 -14.35 -32.54 -14.12
N ASN A 211 -14.19 -31.25 -13.84
CA ASN A 211 -15.20 -30.23 -14.13
C ASN A 211 -15.54 -30.18 -15.63
N ASP A 212 -14.54 -30.16 -16.50
CA ASP A 212 -14.73 -30.14 -17.96
C ASP A 212 -15.44 -31.41 -18.43
N PHE A 213 -15.01 -32.57 -17.93
CA PHE A 213 -15.65 -33.85 -18.21
C PHE A 213 -17.13 -33.88 -17.83
N ILE A 214 -17.48 -33.37 -16.64
CA ILE A 214 -18.87 -33.33 -16.17
C ILE A 214 -19.71 -32.40 -17.04
N ARG A 215 -19.18 -31.24 -17.45
CA ARG A 215 -19.88 -30.33 -18.36
C ARG A 215 -20.20 -31.00 -19.68
N GLU A 216 -19.21 -31.66 -20.27
CA GLU A 216 -19.36 -32.41 -21.52
C GLU A 216 -20.40 -33.53 -21.35
N LYS A 217 -20.31 -34.32 -20.28
CA LYS A 217 -21.25 -35.41 -20.00
C LYS A 217 -22.68 -34.93 -19.79
N LEU A 218 -22.88 -33.93 -18.94
CA LEU A 218 -24.21 -33.37 -18.70
C LEU A 218 -24.79 -32.78 -19.99
N SER A 219 -24.00 -32.09 -20.81
CA SER A 219 -24.45 -31.59 -22.10
C SER A 219 -24.85 -32.73 -23.05
N GLY A 220 -24.05 -33.79 -23.15
CA GLY A 220 -24.39 -34.98 -23.93
C GLY A 220 -25.62 -35.73 -23.43
N TYR A 221 -25.95 -35.59 -22.15
CA TYR A 221 -27.16 -36.12 -21.52
C TYR A 221 -28.34 -35.14 -21.55
N ASP A 222 -28.27 -34.05 -22.33
CA ASP A 222 -29.25 -32.95 -22.31
C ASP A 222 -29.65 -32.54 -20.88
N HIS A 223 -28.65 -32.47 -20.01
CA HIS A 223 -28.78 -32.13 -18.60
C HIS A 223 -29.79 -33.01 -17.82
N LEU A 224 -30.06 -34.24 -18.27
CA LEU A 224 -31.04 -35.15 -17.66
C LEU A 224 -32.46 -34.56 -17.60
N ARG A 225 -32.82 -33.67 -18.53
CA ARG A 225 -34.13 -33.02 -18.60
C ARG A 225 -35.28 -33.99 -18.90
N ASP A 226 -34.99 -35.13 -19.51
CA ASP A 226 -35.96 -36.18 -19.80
C ASP A 226 -36.31 -37.04 -18.57
N LEU A 227 -35.56 -36.90 -17.47
CA LEU A 227 -35.77 -37.67 -16.24
C LEU A 227 -36.45 -36.89 -15.12
N GLY A 228 -36.72 -35.59 -15.30
CA GLY A 228 -37.37 -34.76 -14.27
C GLY A 228 -37.75 -33.39 -14.80
N ASP A 229 -38.54 -32.65 -14.02
CA ASP A 229 -39.13 -31.36 -14.44
C ASP A 229 -38.10 -30.28 -14.78
N TYR A 230 -36.88 -30.41 -14.24
CA TYR A 230 -35.76 -29.48 -14.46
C TYR A 230 -34.49 -30.27 -14.75
N GLY A 231 -33.62 -29.73 -15.61
CA GLY A 231 -32.30 -30.31 -15.84
C GLY A 231 -31.32 -30.05 -14.69
N ILE A 232 -30.16 -30.70 -14.72
CA ILE A 232 -29.07 -30.53 -13.75
C ILE A 232 -27.85 -29.92 -14.45
N HIS A 233 -27.22 -28.96 -13.78
CA HIS A 233 -26.04 -28.28 -14.31
C HIS A 233 -24.98 -28.05 -13.23
N MET A 234 -23.84 -27.51 -13.66
CA MET A 234 -22.74 -27.13 -12.77
C MET A 234 -22.55 -25.61 -12.81
N PRO A 235 -23.25 -24.85 -11.96
CA PRO A 235 -23.21 -23.38 -12.00
C PRO A 235 -21.85 -22.79 -11.63
N TYR A 236 -21.01 -23.51 -10.90
CA TYR A 236 -19.76 -22.99 -10.32
C TYR A 236 -18.52 -23.73 -10.85
N PRO A 237 -18.06 -23.45 -12.09
CA PRO A 237 -16.90 -24.13 -12.71
C PRO A 237 -15.58 -23.97 -11.96
N HIS A 238 -15.46 -22.90 -11.18
CA HIS A 238 -14.22 -22.49 -10.51
C HIS A 238 -14.28 -22.67 -8.99
N ALA A 239 -15.21 -23.48 -8.49
CA ALA A 239 -15.33 -23.79 -7.07
C ALA A 239 -13.97 -24.28 -6.51
N THR A 240 -13.58 -23.74 -5.36
CA THR A 240 -12.21 -23.91 -4.81
C THR A 240 -12.01 -25.20 -4.02
N ARG A 241 -13.09 -25.93 -3.73
CA ARG A 241 -13.09 -27.08 -2.79
C ARG A 241 -13.60 -28.37 -3.41
N GLY A 242 -14.72 -28.32 -4.14
CA GLY A 242 -15.36 -29.52 -4.68
C GLY A 242 -16.24 -29.21 -5.87
N ILE A 243 -16.80 -30.26 -6.43
CA ILE A 243 -17.65 -30.22 -7.61
C ILE A 243 -19.10 -30.17 -7.16
N LYS A 244 -19.91 -29.31 -7.79
CA LYS A 244 -21.29 -29.06 -7.36
C LYS A 244 -22.25 -29.17 -8.52
N LEU A 245 -23.18 -30.12 -8.43
CA LEU A 245 -24.28 -30.30 -9.36
C LEU A 245 -25.54 -29.73 -8.72
N VAL A 246 -26.24 -28.87 -9.43
CA VAL A 246 -27.41 -28.16 -8.93
C VAL A 246 -28.53 -28.27 -9.95
N LEU A 247 -29.74 -28.48 -9.46
CA LEU A 247 -30.93 -28.48 -10.30
C LEU A 247 -31.07 -27.08 -10.94
N MET A 248 -31.33 -27.01 -12.24
CA MET A 248 -31.53 -25.75 -12.93
C MET A 248 -32.65 -24.96 -12.24
N CYS A 249 -32.43 -23.66 -12.07
CA CYS A 249 -33.31 -22.73 -11.33
C CYS A 249 -33.30 -22.89 -9.79
N ASN A 250 -32.42 -23.71 -9.21
CA ASN A 250 -32.07 -23.63 -7.80
C ASN A 250 -30.84 -22.73 -7.64
N ASP A 251 -31.01 -21.65 -6.89
CA ASP A 251 -29.96 -20.73 -6.50
C ASP A 251 -30.41 -19.93 -5.26
N LYS A 252 -29.49 -19.14 -4.69
CA LYS A 252 -29.80 -18.28 -3.55
C LYS A 252 -30.76 -17.14 -3.89
N GLY A 253 -30.81 -16.69 -5.15
CA GLY A 253 -31.77 -15.68 -5.61
C GLY A 253 -33.21 -16.19 -5.54
N ARG A 254 -33.46 -17.48 -5.79
CA ARG A 254 -34.75 -18.13 -5.56
C ARG A 254 -35.20 -18.01 -4.11
N ALA A 255 -34.30 -18.25 -3.15
CA ALA A 255 -34.59 -18.13 -1.73
C ALA A 255 -35.02 -16.70 -1.36
N VAL A 256 -34.30 -15.68 -1.86
CA VAL A 256 -34.66 -14.28 -1.63
C VAL A 256 -36.02 -13.94 -2.24
N LYS A 257 -36.27 -14.32 -3.50
CA LYS A 257 -37.56 -14.06 -4.18
C LYS A 257 -38.75 -14.71 -3.46
N ASP A 258 -38.58 -15.93 -2.96
CA ASP A 258 -39.62 -16.59 -2.17
C ASP A 258 -39.83 -15.93 -0.81
N LEU A 259 -38.77 -15.50 -0.14
CA LEU A 259 -38.90 -14.76 1.11
C LEU A 259 -39.70 -13.48 0.91
N LEU A 260 -39.31 -12.64 -0.06
CA LEU A 260 -39.99 -11.37 -0.35
C LEU A 260 -41.47 -11.60 -0.67
N LYS A 261 -41.77 -12.61 -1.49
CA LYS A 261 -43.15 -12.94 -1.86
C LYS A 261 -43.96 -13.53 -0.69
N SER A 262 -43.40 -14.52 0.01
CA SER A 262 -44.13 -15.27 1.04
C SER A 262 -44.33 -14.48 2.33
N GLN A 263 -43.50 -13.47 2.59
CA GLN A 263 -43.61 -12.57 3.74
C GLN A 263 -44.18 -11.19 3.37
N GLU A 264 -44.47 -10.94 2.09
CA GLU A 264 -44.91 -9.63 1.58
C GLU A 264 -43.96 -8.48 1.96
N LEU A 265 -42.65 -8.77 1.96
CA LEU A 265 -41.61 -7.80 2.30
C LEU A 265 -41.31 -6.89 1.10
N SER A 266 -41.08 -5.60 1.39
CA SER A 266 -40.45 -4.70 0.42
C SER A 266 -38.99 -5.09 0.21
N VAL A 267 -38.48 -4.89 -1.00
CA VAL A 267 -37.07 -5.14 -1.29
C VAL A 267 -36.14 -4.24 -0.48
N ASP A 268 -36.60 -3.03 -0.13
CA ASP A 268 -35.84 -2.04 0.66
C ASP A 268 -35.74 -2.42 2.16
N THR A 269 -36.48 -3.44 2.61
CA THR A 269 -36.39 -3.98 3.98
C THR A 269 -35.66 -5.32 4.05
N ALA A 270 -35.02 -5.73 2.95
CA ALA A 270 -34.22 -6.95 2.87
C ALA A 270 -32.74 -6.63 2.61
N LEU A 271 -31.88 -7.19 3.46
CA LEU A 271 -30.43 -7.11 3.32
C LEU A 271 -29.87 -8.51 3.08
N PHE A 272 -29.10 -8.71 1.99
CA PHE A 272 -28.32 -9.92 1.80
C PHE A 272 -26.83 -9.68 2.09
N VAL A 273 -26.24 -10.53 2.93
CA VAL A 273 -24.81 -10.51 3.23
C VAL A 273 -24.14 -11.79 2.75
N GLY A 274 -23.07 -11.66 1.97
CA GLY A 274 -22.34 -12.81 1.40
C GLY A 274 -20.88 -12.52 1.09
N ASN A 275 -20.13 -13.56 0.73
CA ASN A 275 -18.69 -13.48 0.45
C ASN A 275 -18.35 -13.79 -1.02
N GLU A 276 -19.32 -14.25 -1.82
CA GLU A 276 -19.12 -14.58 -3.24
C GLU A 276 -20.05 -13.79 -4.18
N LEU A 277 -20.18 -12.49 -3.92
CA LEU A 277 -21.02 -11.54 -4.66
C LEU A 277 -20.29 -10.94 -5.88
N TYR A 278 -19.83 -11.82 -6.77
CA TYR A 278 -19.12 -11.49 -8.01
C TYR A 278 -19.46 -12.47 -9.12
N GLU A 279 -19.24 -12.10 -10.38
CA GLU A 279 -19.52 -12.98 -11.53
C GLU A 279 -18.89 -14.38 -11.38
N GLY A 280 -19.74 -15.41 -11.42
CA GLY A 280 -19.35 -16.82 -11.23
C GLY A 280 -19.26 -17.29 -9.77
N GLY A 281 -19.49 -16.41 -8.79
CA GLY A 281 -19.59 -16.74 -7.36
C GLY A 281 -20.95 -17.33 -6.97
N ASN A 282 -20.99 -18.05 -5.84
CA ASN A 282 -22.18 -18.74 -5.34
C ASN A 282 -23.33 -17.81 -4.91
N ASP A 283 -23.01 -16.58 -4.52
CA ASP A 283 -24.00 -15.58 -4.11
C ASP A 283 -24.44 -14.67 -5.28
N ASN A 284 -23.74 -14.75 -6.41
CA ASN A 284 -23.98 -13.87 -7.55
C ASN A 284 -25.44 -13.80 -8.02
N PRO A 285 -26.23 -14.89 -8.03
CA PRO A 285 -27.64 -14.81 -8.44
C PRO A 285 -28.49 -13.82 -7.62
N VAL A 286 -28.06 -13.47 -6.40
CA VAL A 286 -28.73 -12.50 -5.54
C VAL A 286 -28.53 -11.06 -6.02
N THR A 287 -27.40 -10.76 -6.67
CA THR A 287 -27.10 -9.41 -7.18
C THR A 287 -28.00 -9.00 -8.35
N GLY A 288 -28.63 -9.98 -9.03
CA GLY A 288 -29.59 -9.75 -10.11
C GLY A 288 -31.02 -9.45 -9.65
N ILE A 289 -31.25 -9.23 -8.35
CA ILE A 289 -32.54 -8.80 -7.81
C ILE A 289 -32.56 -7.28 -7.74
N ASP A 290 -33.43 -6.65 -8.54
CA ASP A 290 -33.52 -5.19 -8.64
C ASP A 290 -33.74 -4.53 -7.27
N ASN A 291 -32.94 -3.50 -6.98
CA ASN A 291 -32.97 -2.70 -5.74
C ASN A 291 -32.69 -3.45 -4.43
N LEU A 292 -32.31 -4.73 -4.47
CA LEU A 292 -31.90 -5.43 -3.25
C LEU A 292 -30.59 -4.86 -2.72
N THR A 293 -30.55 -4.57 -1.42
CA THR A 293 -29.31 -4.15 -0.77
C THR A 293 -28.44 -5.37 -0.50
N VAL A 294 -27.23 -5.36 -1.04
CA VAL A 294 -26.30 -6.47 -0.93
C VAL A 294 -24.95 -6.02 -0.38
N LEU A 295 -24.56 -6.61 0.74
CA LEU A 295 -23.32 -6.34 1.45
C LEU A 295 -22.31 -7.48 1.27
N SER A 296 -21.19 -7.17 0.63
CA SER A 296 -20.08 -8.11 0.50
C SER A 296 -19.15 -8.05 1.70
N VAL A 297 -18.98 -9.19 2.36
CA VAL A 297 -17.88 -9.47 3.30
C VAL A 297 -16.80 -10.38 2.66
N GLY A 298 -16.80 -10.44 1.33
CA GLY A 298 -15.83 -11.18 0.51
C GLY A 298 -14.64 -10.36 0.03
N LYS A 299 -13.54 -11.06 -0.32
CA LYS A 299 -12.35 -10.42 -0.93
C LYS A 299 -12.61 -9.92 -2.36
N LYS A 300 -13.54 -10.54 -3.07
CA LYS A 300 -13.96 -10.20 -4.44
C LYS A 300 -15.41 -9.77 -4.42
N ARG A 301 -15.77 -8.80 -5.27
CA ARG A 301 -17.14 -8.34 -5.48
C ARG A 301 -17.25 -7.65 -6.85
N ASP A 302 -18.46 -7.59 -7.38
CA ASP A 302 -18.77 -6.81 -8.57
C ASP A 302 -18.98 -5.32 -8.28
N LYS A 303 -18.99 -4.50 -9.34
CA LYS A 303 -19.35 -3.09 -9.25
C LYS A 303 -20.81 -2.96 -8.83
N GLY A 304 -21.10 -2.06 -7.89
CA GLY A 304 -22.46 -1.84 -7.36
C GLY A 304 -22.74 -2.58 -6.04
N VAL A 305 -21.96 -3.62 -5.71
CA VAL A 305 -22.08 -4.32 -4.42
C VAL A 305 -21.38 -3.54 -3.30
N ILE A 306 -22.04 -3.39 -2.15
CA ILE A 306 -21.50 -2.66 -1.00
C ILE A 306 -20.29 -3.41 -0.45
N ASN A 307 -19.20 -2.68 -0.19
CA ASN A 307 -17.98 -3.26 0.35
C ASN A 307 -17.97 -3.24 1.88
N GLY A 308 -18.48 -4.27 2.52
CA GLY A 308 -18.47 -4.40 3.98
C GLY A 308 -17.09 -4.70 4.57
N GLY A 309 -16.15 -5.21 3.76
CA GLY A 309 -14.83 -5.68 4.17
C GLY A 309 -14.63 -7.15 3.76
N ALA A 310 -13.66 -7.85 4.36
CA ALA A 310 -13.38 -9.25 4.02
C ALA A 310 -13.17 -10.15 5.25
N GLY A 311 -13.99 -11.21 5.38
CA GLY A 311 -13.85 -12.28 6.38
C GLY A 311 -15.00 -12.37 7.38
N VAL A 312 -15.09 -13.50 8.09
CA VAL A 312 -16.15 -13.77 9.08
C VAL A 312 -16.18 -12.74 10.22
N GLU A 313 -15.02 -12.32 10.71
CA GLU A 313 -14.87 -11.25 11.73
C GLU A 313 -15.49 -9.91 11.26
N VAL A 314 -15.57 -9.69 9.95
CA VAL A 314 -16.19 -8.49 9.39
C VAL A 314 -17.71 -8.59 9.46
N ASN A 315 -18.29 -9.76 9.24
CA ASN A 315 -19.72 -9.96 9.40
C ASN A 315 -20.16 -9.78 10.87
N GLN A 316 -19.34 -10.23 11.83
CA GLN A 316 -19.52 -9.96 13.26
C GLN A 316 -19.67 -8.47 13.55
N TYR A 317 -18.74 -7.67 13.03
CA TYR A 317 -18.81 -6.22 13.18
C TYR A 317 -20.14 -5.65 12.64
N TRP A 318 -20.64 -6.16 11.52
CA TRP A 318 -21.93 -5.72 10.98
C TRP A 318 -23.10 -6.15 11.85
N MET A 319 -23.08 -7.35 12.43
CA MET A 319 -24.08 -7.79 13.41
C MET A 319 -24.13 -6.82 14.60
N ASP A 320 -22.98 -6.48 15.18
CA ASP A 320 -22.88 -5.57 16.32
C ASP A 320 -23.36 -4.15 15.93
N ALA A 321 -22.84 -3.61 14.82
CA ALA A 321 -23.18 -2.26 14.36
C ALA A 321 -24.67 -2.09 14.02
N LEU A 322 -25.29 -3.11 13.41
CA LEU A 322 -26.72 -3.10 13.11
C LEU A 322 -27.55 -3.19 14.40
N SER A 323 -27.13 -4.02 15.35
CA SER A 323 -27.78 -4.15 16.67
C SER A 323 -27.75 -2.84 17.44
N ASP A 324 -26.60 -2.16 17.44
CA ASP A 324 -26.44 -0.86 18.09
C ASP A 324 -27.37 0.19 17.51
N LYS A 325 -27.51 0.26 16.17
CA LYS A 325 -28.43 1.20 15.51
C LYS A 325 -29.89 0.89 15.81
N LEU A 326 -30.26 -0.39 15.83
CA LEU A 326 -31.60 -0.83 16.25
C LEU A 326 -31.87 -0.46 17.71
N GLY A 327 -30.89 -0.64 18.60
CA GLY A 327 -30.97 -0.25 20.01
C GLY A 327 -31.10 1.27 20.23
N GLN A 328 -30.58 2.07 19.29
CA GLN A 328 -30.75 3.54 19.26
C GLN A 328 -32.11 3.98 18.68
N GLY A 329 -32.96 3.04 18.27
CA GLY A 329 -34.30 3.31 17.75
C GLY A 329 -34.36 3.65 16.26
N MET A 330 -33.28 3.42 15.50
CA MET A 330 -33.28 3.60 14.04
C MET A 330 -34.14 2.51 13.37
N SER A 331 -34.90 2.87 12.34
CA SER A 331 -35.71 1.90 11.59
C SER A 331 -34.82 0.99 10.73
N TRP A 332 -35.22 -0.26 10.50
CA TRP A 332 -34.47 -1.20 9.67
C TRP A 332 -34.26 -0.69 8.23
N ALA A 333 -35.26 -0.01 7.67
CA ALA A 333 -35.17 0.58 6.32
C ALA A 333 -34.13 1.72 6.27
N ASP A 334 -34.07 2.57 7.30
CA ASP A 334 -33.07 3.64 7.38
C ASP A 334 -31.65 3.06 7.56
N ILE A 335 -31.51 2.01 8.37
CA ILE A 335 -30.25 1.30 8.55
C ILE A 335 -29.74 0.73 7.20
N ILE A 336 -30.60 0.07 6.43
CA ILE A 336 -30.27 -0.47 5.11
C ILE A 336 -29.85 0.65 4.16
N LYS A 337 -30.60 1.77 4.17
CA LYS A 337 -30.34 2.93 3.33
C LYS A 337 -28.99 3.61 3.63
N ASP A 338 -28.58 3.66 4.90
CA ASP A 338 -27.33 4.30 5.33
C ASP A 338 -26.10 3.37 5.19
N LEU A 339 -26.32 2.07 5.02
CA LEU A 339 -25.28 1.04 4.96
C LEU A 339 -24.13 1.32 3.96
N PRO A 340 -24.37 1.86 2.74
CA PRO A 340 -23.26 2.24 1.84
C PRO A 340 -22.33 3.29 2.45
N GLY A 341 -22.89 4.25 3.20
CA GLY A 341 -22.16 5.30 3.90
C GLY A 341 -21.35 4.73 5.06
N ASP A 342 -21.95 3.88 5.89
CA ASP A 342 -21.26 3.20 6.99
C ASP A 342 -20.08 2.35 6.50
N ALA A 343 -20.29 1.61 5.40
CA ALA A 343 -19.27 0.76 4.81
C ALA A 343 -18.09 1.59 4.28
N LEU A 344 -18.38 2.76 3.70
CA LEU A 344 -17.37 3.71 3.28
C LEU A 344 -16.60 4.28 4.49
N ALA A 345 -17.31 4.71 5.54
CA ALA A 345 -16.73 5.23 6.77
C ALA A 345 -15.77 4.22 7.42
N ARG A 346 -16.23 2.98 7.64
CA ARG A 346 -15.40 1.88 8.17
C ARG A 346 -14.13 1.68 7.37
N ARG A 347 -14.23 1.66 6.04
CA ARG A 347 -13.05 1.46 5.17
C ARG A 347 -12.04 2.60 5.32
N ILE A 348 -12.53 3.83 5.45
CA ILE A 348 -11.67 5.00 5.68
C ILE A 348 -11.04 4.91 7.07
N SER A 349 -11.80 4.58 8.12
CA SER A 349 -11.27 4.38 9.49
C SER A 349 -10.16 3.33 9.51
N ASN A 350 -10.40 2.17 8.92
CA ASN A 350 -9.41 1.09 8.84
C ASN A 350 -8.13 1.54 8.12
N LYS A 351 -8.27 2.34 7.07
CA LYS A 351 -7.13 2.92 6.36
C LYS A 351 -6.39 3.91 7.26
N ILE A 352 -7.10 4.81 7.94
CA ILE A 352 -6.50 5.78 8.86
C ILE A 352 -5.77 5.07 9.99
N ASP A 353 -6.37 4.06 10.63
CA ASP A 353 -5.73 3.28 11.68
C ASP A 353 -4.47 2.56 11.20
N ALA A 354 -4.51 2.01 9.98
CA ALA A 354 -3.33 1.43 9.36
C ALA A 354 -2.22 2.49 9.17
N GLU A 355 -2.54 3.68 8.65
CA GLU A 355 -1.56 4.76 8.50
C GLU A 355 -1.02 5.26 9.86
N LYS A 356 -1.88 5.39 10.87
CA LYS A 356 -1.50 5.76 12.25
C LYS A 356 -0.50 4.78 12.84
N LYS A 357 -0.70 3.46 12.63
CA LYS A 357 0.27 2.43 13.04
C LYS A 357 1.64 2.61 12.39
N HIS A 358 1.71 3.19 11.19
CA HIS A 358 2.97 3.47 10.48
C HIS A 358 3.56 4.86 10.78
N ALA A 359 2.83 5.73 11.48
CA ALA A 359 3.22 7.12 11.71
C ALA A 359 4.58 7.26 12.44
N HIS A 360 4.89 6.35 13.36
CA HIS A 360 6.20 6.28 14.06
C HIS A 360 7.40 6.12 13.13
N ARG A 361 7.21 5.53 11.94
CA ARG A 361 8.27 5.37 10.93
C ARG A 361 8.48 6.64 10.11
N ILE A 362 7.53 7.57 10.13
CA ILE A 362 7.60 8.83 9.37
C ILE A 362 8.29 9.90 10.20
N SER A 363 7.73 10.24 11.36
CA SER A 363 8.41 11.10 12.33
C SER A 363 7.75 11.01 13.72
N PRO A 364 8.48 11.36 14.80
CA PRO A 364 7.89 11.44 16.13
C PRO A 364 6.67 12.38 16.23
N TRP A 365 6.62 13.45 15.42
CA TRP A 365 5.44 14.34 15.41
C TRP A 365 4.20 13.63 14.87
N HIS A 366 4.30 12.87 13.76
CA HIS A 366 3.16 12.13 13.24
C HIS A 366 2.68 11.04 14.22
N ASP A 367 3.60 10.41 14.94
CA ASP A 367 3.26 9.42 15.96
C ASP A 367 2.55 10.06 17.18
N GLU A 368 3.16 11.12 17.74
CA GLU A 368 2.60 11.87 18.88
C GLU A 368 1.24 12.49 18.53
N THR A 369 1.14 13.21 17.41
CA THR A 369 -0.10 13.85 16.94
C THR A 369 -1.15 12.82 16.54
N GLY A 370 -0.75 11.74 15.85
CA GLY A 370 -1.66 10.65 15.50
C GLY A 370 -2.31 10.00 16.71
N LYS A 371 -1.56 9.79 17.80
CA LYS A 371 -2.11 9.25 19.06
C LYS A 371 -3.14 10.18 19.71
N LYS A 372 -2.99 11.50 19.56
CA LYS A 372 -3.90 12.50 20.13
C LYS A 372 -5.20 12.63 19.34
N ILE A 373 -5.16 12.49 18.01
CA ILE A 373 -6.32 12.70 17.16
C ILE A 373 -7.14 11.40 17.05
N PRO A 374 -8.42 11.39 17.50
CA PRO A 374 -9.26 10.21 17.36
C PRO A 374 -9.48 9.80 15.91
N THR A 375 -9.55 8.49 15.64
CA THR A 375 -9.75 7.97 14.28
C THR A 375 -11.12 8.35 13.71
N TYR A 376 -12.17 8.38 14.55
CA TYR A 376 -13.51 8.81 14.12
C TYR A 376 -13.48 10.25 13.58
N LEU A 377 -12.78 11.16 14.25
CA LEU A 377 -12.67 12.56 13.84
C LEU A 377 -12.03 12.69 12.45
N LEU A 378 -10.93 11.99 12.22
CA LEU A 378 -10.26 12.00 10.90
C LEU A 378 -11.12 11.35 9.80
N THR A 379 -11.95 10.37 10.18
CA THR A 379 -12.87 9.71 9.25
C THR A 379 -13.98 10.67 8.82
N GLU A 380 -14.59 11.38 9.77
CA GLU A 380 -15.60 12.41 9.50
C GLU A 380 -15.05 13.54 8.64
N ILE A 381 -13.88 14.06 9.00
CA ILE A 381 -13.16 15.06 8.19
C ILE A 381 -12.89 14.55 6.77
N TYR A 382 -12.55 13.26 6.62
CA TYR A 382 -12.37 12.66 5.30
C TYR A 382 -13.64 12.64 4.48
N LEU A 383 -14.75 12.23 5.07
CA LEU A 383 -16.04 12.17 4.41
C LEU A 383 -16.52 13.57 4.00
N LYS A 384 -16.35 14.58 4.87
CA LYS A 384 -16.77 15.97 4.60
C LYS A 384 -15.86 16.70 3.61
N TYR A 385 -14.54 16.61 3.79
CA TYR A 385 -13.58 17.52 3.14
C TYR A 385 -12.49 16.84 2.31
N GLY A 386 -12.45 15.50 2.26
CA GLY A 386 -11.37 14.76 1.60
C GLY A 386 -11.15 15.16 0.14
N ASP A 387 -12.19 15.52 -0.60
CA ASP A 387 -12.08 15.95 -2.00
C ASP A 387 -11.48 17.34 -2.17
N VAL A 388 -11.69 18.25 -1.20
CA VAL A 388 -11.03 19.56 -1.18
C VAL A 388 -9.51 19.37 -1.07
N PHE A 389 -9.06 18.56 -0.11
CA PHE A 389 -7.65 18.25 0.09
C PHE A 389 -7.02 17.55 -1.12
N LYS A 390 -7.72 16.60 -1.76
CA LYS A 390 -7.26 15.96 -3.01
C LYS A 390 -7.11 16.97 -4.14
N LYS A 391 -8.04 17.93 -4.26
CA LYS A 391 -8.00 18.97 -5.31
C LYS A 391 -6.85 19.94 -5.10
N THR A 392 -6.60 20.37 -3.86
CA THR A 392 -5.44 21.21 -3.51
C THR A 392 -4.13 20.48 -3.78
N ARG A 393 -4.02 19.20 -3.39
CA ARG A 393 -2.87 18.35 -3.72
C ARG A 393 -2.61 18.28 -5.22
N LYS A 394 -3.64 18.06 -6.04
CA LYS A 394 -3.52 18.01 -7.50
C LYS A 394 -2.97 19.32 -8.07
N ARG A 395 -3.32 20.47 -7.48
CA ARG A 395 -2.78 21.78 -7.87
C ARG A 395 -1.31 21.92 -7.48
N LEU A 396 -0.93 21.51 -6.27
CA LEU A 396 0.47 21.48 -5.83
C LEU A 396 1.34 20.60 -6.75
N LEU A 397 0.86 19.42 -7.12
CA LEU A 397 1.56 18.54 -8.05
C LEU A 397 1.82 19.21 -9.40
N LYS A 398 0.84 19.95 -9.95
CA LYS A 398 1.04 20.70 -11.20
C LYS A 398 2.09 21.80 -11.07
N VAL A 399 2.07 22.55 -9.97
CA VAL A 399 3.09 23.57 -9.66
C VAL A 399 4.49 22.93 -9.64
N LYS A 400 4.63 21.79 -8.96
CA LYS A 400 5.91 21.08 -8.83
C LYS A 400 6.36 20.42 -10.14
N ASN A 401 5.44 19.84 -10.91
CA ASN A 401 5.75 19.25 -12.21
C ASN A 401 6.28 20.31 -13.18
N THR A 402 5.70 21.52 -13.18
CA THR A 402 6.19 22.62 -14.04
C THR A 402 7.61 23.05 -13.64
N GLN A 403 7.90 23.11 -12.33
CA GLN A 403 9.26 23.38 -11.83
C GLN A 403 10.24 22.29 -12.29
N TYR A 404 9.86 21.02 -12.15
CA TYR A 404 10.71 19.90 -12.57
C TYR A 404 10.94 19.88 -14.08
N GLU A 405 9.89 20.09 -14.87
CA GLU A 405 9.97 20.18 -16.33
C GLU A 405 10.98 21.24 -16.77
N LEU A 406 10.96 22.43 -16.18
CA LEU A 406 11.93 23.49 -16.48
C LEU A 406 13.36 23.09 -16.09
N VAL A 407 13.55 22.41 -14.96
CA VAL A 407 14.87 21.90 -14.56
C VAL A 407 15.38 20.90 -15.59
N THR A 408 14.56 19.93 -15.98
CA THR A 408 14.94 18.90 -16.96
C THR A 408 15.30 19.52 -18.30
N ARG A 409 14.50 20.48 -18.79
CA ARG A 409 14.76 21.17 -20.05
C ARG A 409 16.08 21.93 -19.99
N LEU A 410 16.32 22.70 -18.93
CA LEU A 410 17.59 23.41 -18.75
C LEU A 410 18.77 22.45 -18.64
N ALA A 411 18.67 21.39 -17.83
CA ALA A 411 19.76 20.43 -17.63
C ALA A 411 20.10 19.59 -18.88
N SER A 412 19.24 19.61 -19.91
CA SER A 412 19.51 18.98 -21.20
C SER A 412 20.38 19.83 -22.13
N LEU A 413 20.63 21.10 -21.78
CA LEU A 413 21.46 22.03 -22.53
C LEU A 413 22.94 21.86 -22.13
N GLU A 414 23.83 21.91 -23.12
CA GLU A 414 25.27 21.64 -22.95
C GLU A 414 25.94 22.53 -21.89
N ASP A 415 25.51 23.79 -21.77
CA ASP A 415 26.07 24.77 -20.81
C ASP A 415 25.49 24.67 -19.39
N TYR A 416 24.50 23.79 -19.16
CA TYR A 416 23.75 23.74 -17.90
C TYR A 416 23.97 22.42 -17.16
N HIS A 417 24.80 22.46 -16.12
CA HIS A 417 24.79 21.39 -15.11
C HIS A 417 23.44 21.35 -14.38
N TYR A 418 22.98 20.16 -13.99
CA TYR A 418 21.68 19.94 -13.33
C TYR A 418 21.46 20.87 -12.11
N ASP A 419 22.50 21.10 -11.30
CA ASP A 419 22.44 22.05 -10.18
C ASP A 419 22.23 23.50 -10.61
N ASN A 420 22.85 23.92 -11.72
CA ASN A 420 22.71 25.28 -12.24
C ASN A 420 21.28 25.49 -12.76
N ALA A 421 20.75 24.51 -13.51
CA ALA A 421 19.36 24.49 -13.96
C ALA A 421 18.36 24.68 -12.80
N ARG A 422 18.61 24.00 -11.68
CA ARG A 422 17.76 24.11 -10.48
C ARG A 422 17.85 25.44 -9.79
N LYS A 423 19.06 25.97 -9.65
CA LYS A 423 19.27 27.30 -9.04
C LYS A 423 18.46 28.35 -9.81
N ILE A 424 18.50 28.30 -11.13
CA ILE A 424 17.74 29.20 -12.00
C ILE A 424 16.23 29.03 -11.79
N VAL A 425 15.71 27.81 -11.80
CA VAL A 425 14.28 27.57 -11.54
C VAL A 425 13.87 27.97 -10.12
N LEU A 426 14.75 27.82 -9.12
CA LEU A 426 14.47 28.27 -7.75
C LEU A 426 14.33 29.80 -7.70
N GLU A 427 15.25 30.52 -8.33
CA GLU A 427 15.28 31.97 -8.38
C GLU A 427 14.04 32.51 -9.10
N LEU A 428 13.67 31.87 -10.22
CA LEU A 428 12.52 32.28 -11.03
C LEU A 428 11.17 31.92 -10.40
N LEU A 429 11.00 30.68 -9.93
CA LEU A 429 9.69 30.13 -9.53
C LEU A 429 9.65 29.60 -8.11
N GLY A 430 10.79 29.17 -7.57
CA GLY A 430 10.88 28.45 -6.30
C GLY A 430 10.43 29.23 -5.07
N ARG A 431 10.57 30.57 -5.09
CA ARG A 431 10.09 31.48 -4.02
C ARG A 431 8.60 31.79 -4.08
N HIS A 432 7.85 31.16 -4.98
CA HIS A 432 6.43 31.45 -5.23
C HIS A 432 6.18 32.94 -5.51
N PRO A 433 6.80 33.46 -6.59
CA PRO A 433 6.79 34.88 -6.94
C PRO A 433 5.38 35.46 -7.05
N ALA A 434 5.29 36.79 -6.93
CA ALA A 434 4.03 37.49 -7.10
C ALA A 434 3.57 37.46 -8.56
N GLU A 435 2.26 37.51 -8.80
CA GLU A 435 1.69 37.54 -10.17
C GLU A 435 2.22 38.76 -10.96
N THR A 436 2.62 39.84 -10.28
CA THR A 436 3.23 41.03 -10.89
C THR A 436 4.59 40.75 -11.55
N GLU A 437 5.32 39.72 -11.12
CA GLU A 437 6.63 39.34 -11.66
C GLU A 437 6.52 38.43 -12.89
N LYS A 438 5.31 37.96 -13.20
CA LYS A 438 5.05 36.93 -14.21
C LYS A 438 5.57 37.27 -15.60
N ALA A 439 5.39 38.51 -16.06
CA ALA A 439 5.89 38.94 -17.37
C ALA A 439 7.43 38.90 -17.42
N SER A 440 8.10 39.38 -16.37
CA SER A 440 9.56 39.31 -16.26
C SER A 440 10.07 37.87 -16.22
N ILE A 441 9.34 36.98 -15.53
CA ILE A 441 9.68 35.56 -15.45
C ILE A 441 9.53 34.87 -16.81
N LYS A 442 8.46 35.16 -17.58
CA LYS A 442 8.30 34.64 -18.95
C LYS A 442 9.53 34.97 -19.80
N GLU A 443 9.96 36.23 -19.80
CA GLU A 443 11.14 36.67 -20.54
C GLU A 443 12.43 36.00 -20.07
N GLN A 444 12.62 35.83 -18.76
CA GLN A 444 13.80 35.15 -18.23
C GLN A 444 13.82 33.65 -18.57
N VAL A 445 12.68 32.96 -18.49
CA VAL A 445 12.57 31.55 -18.89
C VAL A 445 12.88 31.40 -20.38
N LYS A 446 12.31 32.25 -21.24
CA LYS A 446 12.61 32.27 -22.69
C LYS A 446 14.09 32.48 -22.94
N ARG A 447 14.73 33.44 -22.26
CA ARG A 447 16.17 33.68 -22.40
C ARG A 447 17.01 32.47 -22.02
N HIS A 448 16.69 31.81 -20.91
CA HIS A 448 17.44 30.63 -20.46
C HIS A 448 17.24 29.42 -21.37
N LEU A 449 16.06 29.25 -21.96
CA LEU A 449 15.73 28.14 -22.87
C LEU A 449 15.95 28.48 -24.35
N LEU A 450 16.35 29.70 -24.71
CA LEU A 450 16.66 30.09 -26.09
C LEU A 450 17.64 29.13 -26.81
N PRO A 451 18.68 28.58 -26.14
CA PRO A 451 19.55 27.58 -26.77
C PRO A 451 18.82 26.30 -27.19
N GLU A 452 17.74 25.91 -26.50
CA GLU A 452 16.94 24.72 -26.81
C GLU A 452 16.34 24.81 -28.23
N ILE A 453 15.61 25.89 -28.50
CA ILE A 453 14.98 26.11 -29.81
C ILE A 453 16.01 26.46 -30.88
N SER A 454 17.08 27.18 -30.52
CA SER A 454 18.20 27.49 -31.40
C SER A 454 18.88 26.21 -31.91
N ASN A 455 19.12 25.23 -31.03
CA ASN A 455 19.70 23.93 -31.39
C ASN A 455 18.77 23.09 -32.27
N LEU A 456 17.48 23.07 -31.98
CA LEU A 456 16.50 22.39 -32.84
C LEU A 456 16.49 22.99 -34.24
N ILE A 457 16.42 24.32 -34.36
CA ILE A 457 16.44 25.03 -35.64
C ILE A 457 17.76 24.79 -36.37
N ARG A 458 18.89 24.80 -35.66
CA ARG A 458 20.21 24.46 -36.22
C ARG A 458 20.20 23.08 -36.86
N LEU A 459 19.74 22.05 -36.14
CA LEU A 459 19.64 20.69 -36.67
C LEU A 459 18.74 20.65 -37.92
N LEU A 460 17.57 21.29 -37.88
CA LEU A 460 16.67 21.31 -39.04
C LEU A 460 17.28 22.05 -40.26
N LEU A 461 18.07 23.11 -40.05
CA LEU A 461 18.72 23.86 -41.13
C LEU A 461 19.94 23.11 -41.70
N VAL A 462 20.73 22.45 -40.85
CA VAL A 462 21.93 21.71 -41.27
C VAL A 462 21.56 20.35 -41.87
N ASP A 463 20.70 19.58 -41.21
CA ASP A 463 20.46 18.18 -41.57
C ASP A 463 19.38 18.03 -42.66
N HIS A 464 18.37 18.90 -42.70
CA HIS A 464 17.30 18.80 -43.72
C HIS A 464 17.47 19.73 -44.91
N LEU A 465 18.18 20.84 -44.74
CA LEU A 465 18.37 21.84 -45.79
C LEU A 465 19.84 21.96 -46.21
N GLU A 466 20.72 21.12 -45.65
CA GLU A 466 22.14 21.00 -46.00
C GLU A 466 22.92 22.32 -45.89
N LEU A 467 22.49 23.23 -45.00
CA LEU A 467 23.22 24.48 -44.76
C LEU A 467 24.57 24.21 -44.09
N ASN A 468 25.55 25.06 -44.40
CA ASN A 468 26.88 24.98 -43.78
C ASN A 468 26.82 25.12 -42.25
N GLU A 469 27.19 24.06 -41.54
CA GLU A 469 27.13 23.97 -40.08
C GLU A 469 27.86 25.12 -39.39
N LYS A 470 29.12 25.41 -39.76
CA LYS A 470 29.91 26.48 -39.12
C LYS A 470 29.23 27.85 -39.24
N ARG A 471 28.66 28.15 -40.41
CA ARG A 471 27.96 29.42 -40.66
C ARG A 471 26.65 29.50 -39.87
N THR A 472 25.87 28.42 -39.87
CA THR A 472 24.59 28.32 -39.17
C THR A 472 24.78 28.44 -37.66
N SER A 473 25.66 27.63 -37.05
CA SER A 473 25.98 27.68 -35.63
C SER A 473 26.44 29.07 -35.18
N LYS A 474 27.31 29.73 -35.97
CA LYS A 474 27.81 31.08 -35.67
C LYS A 474 26.73 32.16 -35.72
N LYS A 475 25.77 32.04 -36.63
CA LYS A 475 24.67 33.01 -36.79
C LYS A 475 23.62 32.84 -35.69
N LEU A 476 23.17 31.61 -35.46
CA LEU A 476 22.15 31.31 -34.45
C LEU A 476 22.68 31.52 -33.03
N GLY A 477 23.94 31.17 -32.75
CA GLY A 477 24.56 31.35 -31.42
C GLY A 477 24.80 32.81 -31.02
N ARG A 478 24.54 33.79 -31.90
CA ARG A 478 24.61 35.23 -31.57
C ARG A 478 23.29 35.80 -31.09
N ALA A 479 22.19 35.07 -31.26
CA ALA A 479 20.87 35.55 -30.89
C ALA A 479 20.72 35.63 -29.36
N LYS A 480 20.21 36.76 -28.88
CA LYS A 480 19.99 37.01 -27.45
C LYS A 480 18.52 36.87 -27.04
N ASP A 481 17.64 36.93 -28.03
CA ASP A 481 16.20 36.77 -27.90
C ASP A 481 15.60 36.14 -29.17
N ILE A 482 14.28 36.03 -29.19
CA ILE A 482 13.51 35.43 -30.26
C ILE A 482 13.60 36.28 -31.54
N ALA A 483 13.56 37.61 -31.43
CA ALA A 483 13.62 38.50 -32.59
C ALA A 483 14.96 38.35 -33.34
N ASP A 484 16.07 38.24 -32.61
CA ASP A 484 17.38 37.94 -33.18
C ASP A 484 17.39 36.59 -33.90
N LEU A 485 16.70 35.57 -33.38
CA LEU A 485 16.57 34.26 -34.04
C LEU A 485 15.77 34.36 -35.34
N HIS A 486 14.64 35.09 -35.35
CA HIS A 486 13.88 35.33 -36.59
C HIS A 486 14.77 35.96 -37.67
N GLU A 487 15.52 37.00 -37.32
CA GLU A 487 16.42 37.70 -38.25
C GLU A 487 17.58 36.79 -38.72
N ALA A 488 18.13 35.98 -37.82
CA ALA A 488 19.20 35.04 -38.14
C ALA A 488 18.72 33.95 -39.12
N ILE A 489 17.53 33.38 -38.90
CA ILE A 489 16.89 32.38 -39.76
C ILE A 489 16.62 32.96 -41.13
N GLN A 490 15.98 34.14 -41.20
CA GLN A 490 15.68 34.81 -42.45
C GLN A 490 16.94 35.00 -43.30
N ARG A 491 18.00 35.56 -42.70
CA ARG A 491 19.28 35.77 -43.40
C ARG A 491 19.97 34.47 -43.83
N LEU A 492 19.81 33.38 -43.08
CA LEU A 492 20.40 32.08 -43.44
C LEU A 492 19.67 31.46 -44.65
N ILE A 493 18.34 31.54 -44.67
CA ILE A 493 17.52 30.99 -45.77
C ILE A 493 17.67 31.86 -47.04
N GLU A 494 17.64 33.19 -46.93
CA GLU A 494 17.83 34.09 -48.07
C GLU A 494 19.15 33.84 -48.81
N LEU A 495 20.23 33.59 -48.06
CA LEU A 495 21.59 33.38 -48.57
C LEU A 495 21.91 31.91 -48.93
N SER A 496 20.92 31.03 -48.91
CA SER A 496 21.04 29.61 -49.26
C SER A 496 20.56 29.32 -50.69
N ASP A 497 20.83 28.13 -51.20
CA ASP A 497 20.35 27.66 -52.51
C ASP A 497 19.03 26.85 -52.41
N ILE A 498 18.28 27.00 -51.32
CA ILE A 498 16.99 26.33 -51.11
C ILE A 498 15.99 26.71 -52.21
N THR A 499 15.31 25.70 -52.75
CA THR A 499 14.33 25.84 -53.83
C THR A 499 13.09 26.65 -53.45
N ASP A 500 12.48 26.38 -52.28
CA ASP A 500 11.29 27.08 -51.78
C ASP A 500 11.60 27.82 -50.47
N LYS A 501 12.30 28.94 -50.60
CA LYS A 501 12.67 29.81 -49.47
C LYS A 501 11.45 30.33 -48.70
N PRO A 502 10.36 30.81 -49.34
CA PRO A 502 9.17 31.27 -48.62
C PRO A 502 8.56 30.20 -47.71
N LEU A 503 8.42 28.97 -48.20
CA LEU A 503 7.85 27.88 -47.41
C LEU A 503 8.73 27.50 -46.21
N GLU A 504 10.06 27.40 -46.41
CA GLU A 504 10.97 27.07 -45.31
C GLU A 504 11.09 28.20 -44.27
N MET A 505 11.08 29.47 -44.70
CA MET A 505 10.98 30.60 -43.77
C MET A 505 9.70 30.52 -42.93
N GLN A 506 8.56 30.30 -43.56
CA GLN A 506 7.29 30.17 -42.87
C GLN A 506 7.32 29.02 -41.85
N ARG A 507 7.83 27.84 -42.22
CA ARG A 507 7.93 26.68 -41.32
C ARG A 507 8.77 26.96 -40.08
N LYS A 508 9.94 27.59 -40.25
CA LYS A 508 10.85 27.89 -39.12
C LYS A 508 10.30 29.01 -38.23
N HIS A 509 9.65 30.02 -38.80
CA HIS A 509 8.95 31.05 -38.02
C HIS A 509 7.79 30.46 -37.21
N VAL A 510 6.93 29.64 -37.83
CA VAL A 510 5.84 28.96 -37.11
C VAL A 510 6.37 28.08 -35.98
N LEU A 511 7.49 27.39 -36.17
CA LEU A 511 8.11 26.58 -35.11
C LEU A 511 8.56 27.45 -33.93
N LEU A 512 9.21 28.59 -34.21
CA LEU A 512 9.72 29.52 -33.20
C LEU A 512 8.56 30.22 -32.46
N ASP A 513 7.53 30.66 -33.18
CA ASP A 513 6.32 31.27 -32.62
C ASP A 513 5.57 30.27 -31.71
N ASN A 514 5.43 29.02 -32.16
CA ASN A 514 4.80 27.97 -31.35
C ASN A 514 5.60 27.68 -30.07
N TRP A 515 6.93 27.66 -30.16
CA TRP A 515 7.78 27.48 -28.99
C TRP A 515 7.61 28.65 -28.01
N ASP A 516 7.56 29.89 -28.49
CA ASP A 516 7.33 31.07 -27.66
C ASP A 516 6.01 31.00 -26.88
N VAL A 517 4.93 30.66 -27.59
CA VAL A 517 3.59 30.47 -27.01
C VAL A 517 3.60 29.33 -25.97
N GLN A 518 4.29 28.22 -26.23
CA GLN A 518 4.37 27.11 -25.28
C GLN A 518 5.08 27.49 -23.98
N ILE A 519 6.16 28.28 -24.04
CA ILE A 519 6.83 28.78 -22.83
C ILE A 519 5.89 29.69 -22.04
N ASP A 520 5.17 30.57 -22.74
CA ASP A 520 4.18 31.46 -22.12
C ASP A 520 3.07 30.67 -21.41
N GLU A 521 2.49 29.69 -22.08
CA GLU A 521 1.44 28.82 -21.55
C GLU A 521 1.92 28.00 -20.34
N LEU A 522 3.17 27.52 -20.37
CA LEU A 522 3.79 26.80 -19.26
C LEU A 522 3.85 27.68 -18.00
N VAL A 523 4.35 28.92 -18.14
CA VAL A 523 4.44 29.87 -17.03
C VAL A 523 3.04 30.32 -16.59
N ASP A 524 2.11 30.57 -17.51
CA ASP A 524 0.72 30.91 -17.20
C ASP A 524 0.03 29.81 -16.39
N SER A 525 0.21 28.55 -16.79
CA SER A 525 -0.30 27.37 -16.10
C SER A 525 0.28 27.23 -14.69
N TYR A 526 1.58 27.50 -14.53
CA TYR A 526 2.24 27.52 -13.22
C TYR A 526 1.57 28.51 -12.27
N PHE A 527 1.44 29.78 -12.66
CA PHE A 527 0.84 30.83 -11.83
C PHE A 527 -0.62 30.53 -11.50
N LYS A 528 -1.40 30.08 -12.49
CA LYS A 528 -2.80 29.65 -12.30
C LYS A 528 -2.91 28.52 -11.27
N CYS A 529 -2.03 27.53 -11.32
CA CYS A 529 -2.03 26.42 -10.37
C CYS A 529 -1.53 26.85 -9.00
N LEU A 530 -0.51 27.72 -8.93
CA LEU A 530 0.04 28.27 -7.70
C LEU A 530 -0.99 29.08 -6.93
N HIS A 531 -1.69 29.99 -7.61
CA HIS A 531 -2.77 30.79 -7.04
C HIS A 531 -3.88 29.91 -6.47
N LYS A 532 -4.36 28.95 -7.27
CA LYS A 532 -5.40 28.01 -6.84
C LYS A 532 -4.95 27.10 -5.70
N TRP A 533 -3.66 26.74 -5.64
CA TRP A 533 -3.12 25.97 -4.53
C TRP A 533 -3.10 26.80 -3.24
N LYS A 534 -2.59 28.04 -3.28
CA LYS A 534 -2.59 28.98 -2.14
C LYS A 534 -4.02 29.22 -1.60
N GLN A 535 -5.00 29.41 -2.48
CA GLN A 535 -6.41 29.52 -2.09
C GLN A 535 -6.94 28.23 -1.45
N GLY A 536 -6.57 27.07 -2.01
CA GLY A 536 -6.94 25.76 -1.48
C GLY A 536 -6.41 25.53 -0.06
N THR A 537 -5.16 25.90 0.22
CA THR A 537 -4.57 25.75 1.55
C THR A 537 -5.24 26.63 2.61
N ILE A 538 -5.66 27.85 2.23
CA ILE A 538 -6.40 28.75 3.13
C ILE A 538 -7.79 28.16 3.40
N LEU A 539 -8.48 27.68 2.35
CA LEU A 539 -9.78 27.05 2.50
C LEU A 539 -9.73 25.80 3.39
N GLU A 540 -8.72 24.95 3.22
CA GLU A 540 -8.50 23.77 4.07
C GLU A 540 -8.36 24.15 5.55
N GLN A 541 -7.55 25.16 5.85
CA GLN A 541 -7.37 25.63 7.23
C GLN A 541 -8.67 26.19 7.80
N HIS A 542 -9.40 26.99 7.01
CA HIS A 542 -10.68 27.55 7.41
C HIS A 542 -11.72 26.46 7.71
N LEU A 543 -11.92 25.52 6.78
CA LEU A 543 -12.90 24.43 6.93
C LEU A 543 -12.64 23.58 8.17
N ILE A 544 -11.37 23.24 8.45
CA ILE A 544 -11.02 22.46 9.64
C ILE A 544 -11.17 23.29 10.91
N ALA A 545 -10.80 24.57 10.89
CA ALA A 545 -10.91 25.44 12.06
C ALA A 545 -12.35 25.79 12.44
N THR A 546 -13.30 25.73 11.50
CA THR A 546 -14.72 26.00 11.75
C THR A 546 -15.59 24.74 11.87
N ASP A 547 -15.03 23.54 11.76
CA ASP A 547 -15.81 22.30 11.89
C ASP A 547 -16.12 22.03 13.36
N GLU A 548 -17.42 21.90 13.69
CA GLU A 548 -17.91 21.68 15.05
C GLU A 548 -17.24 20.47 15.73
N LEU A 549 -17.05 19.35 15.02
CA LEU A 549 -16.41 18.16 15.59
C LEU A 549 -14.94 18.39 15.94
N VAL A 550 -14.25 19.26 15.18
CA VAL A 550 -12.86 19.63 15.47
C VAL A 550 -12.80 20.55 16.67
N ILE A 551 -13.70 21.53 16.74
CA ILE A 551 -13.82 22.48 17.86
C ILE A 551 -14.11 21.74 19.17
N ASP A 552 -15.03 20.77 19.14
CA ASP A 552 -15.47 20.01 20.30
C ASP A 552 -14.51 18.87 20.66
N SER A 553 -13.53 18.58 19.81
CA SER A 553 -12.54 17.54 20.09
C SER A 553 -11.55 17.97 21.17
N ALA A 554 -11.09 17.04 21.99
CA ALA A 554 -10.01 17.25 22.96
C ALA A 554 -8.61 17.40 22.31
N THR A 555 -8.55 17.84 21.05
CA THR A 555 -7.27 18.08 20.34
C THR A 555 -6.91 19.56 20.41
N ASP A 556 -5.74 19.88 20.99
CA ASP A 556 -5.37 21.25 21.36
C ASP A 556 -5.11 22.22 20.17
N ALA A 557 -5.23 21.78 18.91
CA ALA A 557 -5.04 22.66 17.76
C ALA A 557 -5.72 22.14 16.47
N ALA A 558 -6.72 22.87 15.96
CA ALA A 558 -7.25 22.66 14.60
C ALA A 558 -6.16 22.70 13.51
N GLY A 559 -5.07 23.43 13.76
CA GLY A 559 -3.88 23.43 12.92
C GLY A 559 -3.21 22.05 12.82
N ASP A 560 -3.04 21.34 13.94
CA ASP A 560 -2.45 20.00 13.98
C ASP A 560 -3.33 18.99 13.25
N VAL A 561 -4.66 19.08 13.44
CA VAL A 561 -5.61 18.25 12.70
C VAL A 561 -5.51 18.49 11.19
N CYS A 562 -5.49 19.76 10.77
CA CYS A 562 -5.36 20.12 9.36
C CYS A 562 -4.03 19.62 8.76
N GLU A 563 -2.90 19.79 9.44
CA GLU A 563 -1.60 19.32 8.97
C GLU A 563 -1.52 17.80 8.93
N TYR A 564 -2.01 17.11 9.97
CA TYR A 564 -2.01 15.65 10.04
C TYR A 564 -2.90 15.05 8.96
N PHE A 565 -4.08 15.63 8.74
CA PHE A 565 -5.00 15.22 7.70
C PHE A 565 -4.44 15.47 6.30
N ARG A 566 -3.75 16.62 6.11
CA ARG A 566 -2.99 16.89 4.88
C ARG A 566 -1.92 15.83 4.67
N TRP A 567 -1.20 15.38 5.69
CA TRP A 567 -0.26 14.26 5.56
C TRP A 567 -0.97 12.96 5.14
N LEU A 568 -2.06 12.58 5.82
CA LEU A 568 -2.82 11.34 5.54
C LEU A 568 -3.31 11.25 4.09
N ILE A 569 -3.81 12.37 3.54
CA ILE A 569 -4.32 12.40 2.16
C ILE A 569 -3.23 12.69 1.14
N SER A 570 -2.40 13.70 1.41
CA SER A 570 -1.51 14.25 0.40
C SER A 570 -0.15 13.57 0.35
N ARG A 571 0.35 13.07 1.49
CA ARG A 571 1.73 12.60 1.75
C ARG A 571 2.83 13.57 1.32
N ILE A 572 2.46 14.75 0.83
CA ILE A 572 3.34 15.77 0.26
C ILE A 572 3.04 17.05 1.04
N VAL A 573 3.66 17.17 2.21
CA VAL A 573 3.44 18.33 3.07
C VAL A 573 4.54 19.37 2.85
N LYS A 574 5.80 18.93 2.69
CA LYS A 574 6.96 19.78 2.41
C LYS A 574 7.97 18.97 1.57
N PHE A 575 8.05 19.22 0.27
CA PHE A 575 9.20 18.78 -0.52
C PHE A 575 10.36 19.73 -0.19
N PRO A 576 11.62 19.26 0.02
CA PRO A 576 12.75 20.17 -0.08
C PRO A 576 12.67 20.84 -1.46
N HIS A 577 12.65 22.16 -1.47
CA HIS A 577 12.64 22.90 -2.73
C HIS A 577 13.91 22.52 -3.48
N LEU A 578 13.77 22.04 -4.71
CA LEU A 578 14.77 21.63 -5.72
C LEU A 578 16.01 20.87 -5.22
N LYS A 579 15.81 19.69 -4.62
CA LYS A 579 16.78 18.58 -4.61
C LYS A 579 16.37 17.52 -5.64
N ASP A 580 17.31 16.72 -6.15
CA ASP A 580 17.11 15.84 -7.31
C ASP A 580 16.14 14.79 -6.83
N LEU A 581 14.95 14.79 -7.43
CA LEU A 581 13.85 13.97 -6.95
C LEU A 581 14.19 12.48 -7.07
N ASP A 582 15.11 12.17 -7.99
CA ASP A 582 15.55 10.82 -8.29
C ASP A 582 16.76 10.40 -7.44
N LYS A 583 17.32 11.31 -6.61
CA LYS A 583 18.47 11.03 -5.74
C LYS A 583 18.13 11.17 -4.25
N PRO A 584 18.76 10.37 -3.37
CA PRO A 584 18.51 10.50 -1.95
C PRO A 584 19.11 11.79 -1.39
N THR A 585 18.52 12.32 -0.32
CA THR A 585 19.12 13.42 0.45
C THR A 585 19.94 12.86 1.60
N ILE A 586 21.24 13.16 1.61
CA ILE A 586 22.17 12.72 2.65
C ILE A 586 22.64 13.95 3.42
N VAL A 587 22.22 14.09 4.67
CA VAL A 587 22.64 15.21 5.53
C VAL A 587 23.78 14.75 6.42
N LEU A 588 24.95 15.37 6.30
CA LEU A 588 26.14 15.08 7.10
C LEU A 588 26.30 16.17 8.17
N ILE A 589 26.34 15.79 9.44
CA ILE A 589 26.46 16.73 10.56
C ILE A 589 27.76 16.45 11.31
N ALA A 590 28.77 17.21 10.94
CA ALA A 590 30.11 17.13 11.49
C ALA A 590 30.24 17.92 12.79
N GLY A 591 30.99 17.39 13.76
CA GLY A 591 31.28 18.11 15.00
C GLY A 591 32.01 17.26 16.03
N THR A 592 32.75 17.90 16.94
CA THR A 592 33.41 17.20 18.05
C THR A 592 32.45 16.87 19.20
N SER A 593 32.98 16.31 20.30
CA SER A 593 32.24 16.17 21.55
C SER A 593 31.79 17.55 22.07
N GLY A 594 30.60 17.64 22.68
CA GLY A 594 30.11 18.86 23.32
C GLY A 594 29.49 19.93 22.41
N VAL A 595 29.54 19.79 21.08
CA VAL A 595 29.01 20.84 20.15
C VAL A 595 27.51 20.72 19.84
N GLY A 596 26.85 19.64 20.27
CA GLY A 596 25.41 19.43 20.07
C GLY A 596 25.01 18.83 18.71
N LYS A 597 25.95 18.22 17.97
CA LYS A 597 25.70 17.60 16.65
C LYS A 597 24.56 16.57 16.64
N SER A 598 24.50 15.70 17.64
CA SER A 598 23.48 14.64 17.71
C SER A 598 22.09 15.21 18.04
N THR A 599 22.02 16.32 18.78
CA THR A 599 20.78 17.07 19.02
C THR A 599 20.28 17.73 17.72
N ILE A 600 21.20 18.35 16.97
CA ILE A 600 20.90 18.94 15.65
C ILE A 600 20.43 17.85 14.68
N SER A 601 21.13 16.72 14.60
CA SER A 601 20.80 15.54 13.81
C SER A 601 19.39 15.02 14.10
N ARG A 602 19.11 14.72 15.37
CA ARG A 602 17.79 14.23 15.81
C ARG A 602 16.66 15.21 15.48
N HIS A 603 16.90 16.51 15.64
CA HIS A 603 15.92 17.53 15.31
C HIS A 603 15.66 17.61 13.80
N ILE A 604 16.71 17.57 12.98
CA ILE A 604 16.61 17.61 11.51
C ILE A 604 15.89 16.37 10.98
N SER A 605 16.26 15.17 11.44
CA SER A 605 15.57 13.92 11.07
C SER A 605 14.08 13.99 11.45
N LYS A 606 13.75 14.49 12.66
CA LYS A 606 12.36 14.66 13.12
C LYS A 606 11.57 15.63 12.24
N VAL A 607 12.14 16.76 11.85
CA VAL A 607 11.45 17.81 11.07
C VAL A 607 11.31 17.45 9.60
N LEU A 608 12.31 16.79 9.01
CA LEU A 608 12.32 16.46 7.57
C LEU A 608 11.67 15.10 7.26
N GLY A 609 11.37 14.28 8.27
CA GLY A 609 10.77 12.96 8.06
C GLY A 609 11.74 11.98 7.38
N ILE A 610 13.05 12.13 7.64
CA ILE A 610 14.07 11.19 7.17
C ILE A 610 14.20 10.08 8.23
N PRO A 611 13.76 8.84 7.94
CA PRO A 611 13.67 7.77 8.93
C PRO A 611 15.04 7.19 9.30
N THR A 612 16.02 7.31 8.40
CA THR A 612 17.35 6.73 8.57
C THR A 612 18.29 7.77 9.17
N GLY A 613 18.59 7.64 10.47
CA GLY A 613 19.53 8.51 11.18
C GLY A 613 20.49 7.72 12.04
N PHE A 614 21.80 7.92 11.88
CA PHE A 614 22.80 7.18 12.66
C PHE A 614 24.09 7.97 12.86
N SER A 615 24.81 7.61 13.94
CA SER A 615 26.14 8.15 14.18
C SER A 615 27.20 7.37 13.43
N SER A 616 28.19 8.06 12.83
CA SER A 616 29.34 7.42 12.19
C SER A 616 30.14 6.55 13.16
N ASP A 617 30.20 6.92 14.45
CA ASP A 617 30.85 6.12 15.49
C ASP A 617 30.16 4.76 15.68
N VAL A 618 28.83 4.76 15.75
CA VAL A 618 28.06 3.54 16.04
C VAL A 618 27.97 2.65 14.80
N ALA A 619 27.52 3.21 13.68
CA ALA A 619 27.14 2.44 12.49
C ALA A 619 28.25 2.29 11.45
N SER A 620 29.39 2.98 11.60
CA SER A 620 30.52 2.88 10.66
C SER A 620 31.79 2.43 11.36
N ARG A 621 32.24 3.14 12.40
CA ARG A 621 33.48 2.79 13.11
C ARG A 621 33.40 1.43 13.79
N SER A 622 32.30 1.09 14.45
CA SER A 622 32.15 -0.24 15.09
C SER A 622 32.23 -1.39 14.09
N VAL A 623 31.70 -1.20 12.88
CA VAL A 623 31.75 -2.21 11.80
C VAL A 623 33.18 -2.36 11.25
N ILE A 624 33.87 -1.24 11.02
CA ILE A 624 35.27 -1.25 10.60
C ILE A 624 36.13 -1.94 11.67
N ARG A 625 35.94 -1.59 12.94
CA ARG A 625 36.62 -2.22 14.08
C ARG A 625 36.43 -3.74 14.07
N GLU A 626 35.19 -4.21 13.98
CA GLU A 626 34.89 -5.65 13.98
C GLU A 626 35.50 -6.36 12.76
N THR A 627 35.47 -5.72 11.59
CA THR A 627 36.04 -6.26 10.35
C THR A 627 37.56 -6.41 10.46
N ILE A 628 38.26 -5.40 10.99
CA ILE A 628 39.72 -5.46 11.18
C ILE A 628 40.08 -6.48 12.26
N THR A 629 39.35 -6.54 13.39
CA THR A 629 39.50 -7.59 14.41
C THR A 629 39.36 -8.98 13.79
N PHE A 630 38.36 -9.19 12.93
CA PHE A 630 38.13 -10.47 12.28
C PHE A 630 39.28 -10.87 11.34
N LEU A 631 39.84 -9.91 10.60
CA LEU A 631 40.90 -10.18 9.62
C LEU A 631 42.29 -10.36 10.26
N LEU A 632 42.60 -9.63 11.32
CA LEU A 632 43.96 -9.56 11.90
C LEU A 632 44.05 -10.16 13.31
N GLY A 633 42.93 -10.59 13.89
CA GLY A 633 42.82 -10.88 15.31
C GLY A 633 42.85 -9.61 16.17
N GLN A 634 42.40 -9.70 17.42
CA GLN A 634 42.28 -8.54 18.31
C GLN A 634 43.64 -7.84 18.56
N GLN A 635 44.69 -8.60 18.86
CA GLN A 635 46.01 -8.02 19.15
C GLN A 635 46.64 -7.33 17.94
N GLY A 636 46.57 -7.96 16.76
CA GLY A 636 47.09 -7.35 15.52
C GLY A 636 46.32 -6.08 15.18
N ALA A 637 44.99 -6.14 15.24
CA ALA A 637 44.14 -4.99 14.93
C ALA A 637 44.38 -3.78 15.85
N GLU A 638 44.50 -4.00 17.16
CA GLU A 638 44.80 -2.93 18.13
C GLU A 638 46.22 -2.36 17.94
N GLN A 639 47.19 -3.19 17.54
CA GLN A 639 48.57 -2.75 17.32
C GLN A 639 48.72 -1.88 16.06
N LEU A 640 48.00 -2.19 14.99
CA LEU A 640 48.20 -1.56 13.67
C LEU A 640 47.26 -0.40 13.40
N PHE A 641 46.03 -0.51 13.92
CA PHE A 641 44.98 0.49 13.77
C PHE A 641 44.44 0.95 15.13
N PRO A 642 45.31 1.37 16.07
CA PRO A 642 44.90 1.77 17.42
C PRO A 642 43.88 2.91 17.39
N GLU A 643 43.91 3.78 16.37
CA GLU A 643 42.97 4.89 16.18
C GLU A 643 41.51 4.46 15.99
N VAL A 644 41.25 3.22 15.55
CA VAL A 644 39.90 2.67 15.38
C VAL A 644 39.30 2.25 16.74
N TYR A 645 40.16 1.83 17.66
CA TYR A 645 39.79 1.36 19.00
C TYR A 645 39.75 2.51 20.02
N GLY A 646 40.59 3.53 19.84
CA GLY A 646 40.58 4.77 20.63
C GLY A 646 39.52 5.79 20.23
N SER A 647 39.36 6.81 21.05
CA SER A 647 38.60 8.02 20.73
C SER A 647 39.44 8.98 19.88
N SER A 648 38.76 9.81 19.08
CA SER A 648 39.40 10.83 18.24
C SER A 648 40.33 11.81 18.99
N PHE A 649 40.23 11.88 20.32
CA PHE A 649 40.93 12.82 21.19
C PHE A 649 41.86 12.13 22.19
N ASP A 650 42.10 10.81 22.08
CA ASP A 650 43.01 10.09 22.99
C ASP A 650 44.48 10.55 22.83
N GLN A 651 44.82 11.12 21.67
CA GLN A 651 46.07 11.83 21.46
C GLN A 651 45.79 13.26 20.97
N ASP A 652 46.48 14.24 21.54
CA ASP A 652 46.37 15.66 21.17
C ASP A 652 47.19 15.98 19.92
N THR A 653 46.92 15.27 18.81
CA THR A 653 47.61 15.45 17.52
C THR A 653 46.65 15.38 16.34
N ASP A 654 46.92 16.17 15.29
CA ASP A 654 46.12 16.18 14.06
C ASP A 654 46.24 14.84 13.31
N ASP A 655 47.43 14.21 13.27
CA ASP A 655 47.66 12.89 12.66
C ASP A 655 46.72 11.83 13.26
N TRP A 656 46.58 11.78 14.60
CA TRP A 656 45.67 10.83 15.26
C TRP A 656 44.21 11.08 14.90
N PHE A 657 43.79 12.35 14.91
CA PHE A 657 42.43 12.73 14.56
C PHE A 657 42.09 12.38 13.09
N TYR A 658 43.02 12.66 12.16
CA TYR A 658 42.86 12.27 10.77
C TYR A 658 42.86 10.76 10.60
N ALA A 659 43.73 10.02 11.28
CA ALA A 659 43.76 8.56 11.19
C ALA A 659 42.43 7.96 11.64
N HIS A 660 41.93 8.38 12.81
CA HIS A 660 40.63 7.99 13.34
C HIS A 660 39.48 8.28 12.35
N SER A 661 39.50 9.47 11.77
CA SER A 661 38.45 9.93 10.85
C SER A 661 38.50 9.21 9.51
N LEU A 662 39.68 9.07 8.91
CA LEU A 662 39.86 8.39 7.62
C LEU A 662 39.45 6.92 7.70
N MET A 663 39.85 6.21 8.76
CA MET A 663 39.44 4.81 8.97
C MET A 663 37.92 4.69 9.16
N THR A 664 37.31 5.60 9.90
CA THR A 664 35.85 5.62 10.09
C THR A 664 35.11 5.97 8.78
N MET A 665 35.67 6.88 7.99
CA MET A 665 35.09 7.33 6.71
C MET A 665 34.99 6.20 5.68
N VAL A 666 35.84 5.15 5.76
CA VAL A 666 35.68 3.94 4.92
C VAL A 666 34.29 3.32 5.12
N GLY A 667 33.84 3.17 6.37
CA GLY A 667 32.51 2.65 6.69
C GLY A 667 31.40 3.64 6.34
N VAL A 668 31.61 4.94 6.53
CA VAL A 668 30.64 5.98 6.15
C VAL A 668 30.41 5.96 4.63
N ILE A 669 31.47 5.87 3.84
CA ILE A 669 31.42 5.77 2.38
C ILE A 669 30.66 4.52 1.94
N GLY A 670 30.91 3.36 2.57
CA GLY A 670 30.17 2.13 2.29
C GLY A 670 28.67 2.27 2.55
N ASN A 671 28.30 2.91 3.67
CA ASN A 671 26.90 3.20 4.00
C ASN A 671 26.27 4.18 3.00
N ILE A 672 26.96 5.28 2.65
CA ILE A 672 26.48 6.26 1.66
C ILE A 672 26.26 5.62 0.29
N LYS A 673 27.19 4.76 -0.16
CA LYS A 673 27.03 4.01 -1.41
C LYS A 673 25.74 3.19 -1.42
N ARG A 674 25.50 2.42 -0.36
CA ARG A 674 24.27 1.63 -0.23
C ARG A 674 23.01 2.50 -0.20
N LEU A 675 23.04 3.61 0.54
CA LEU A 675 21.92 4.57 0.60
C LEU A 675 21.62 5.16 -0.78
N ILE A 676 22.64 5.39 -1.61
CA ILE A 676 22.50 5.81 -3.01
C ILE A 676 21.88 4.71 -3.86
N ASP A 677 22.43 3.49 -3.80
CA ASP A 677 21.95 2.34 -4.58
C ASP A 677 20.48 1.99 -4.27
N GLU A 678 20.05 2.18 -3.03
CA GLU A 678 18.67 1.94 -2.56
C GLU A 678 17.77 3.20 -2.64
N ASN A 679 18.31 4.35 -3.04
CA ASN A 679 17.65 5.66 -3.06
C ASN A 679 16.99 6.05 -1.71
N ILE A 680 17.71 5.86 -0.61
CA ILE A 680 17.26 6.13 0.76
C ILE A 680 17.93 7.39 1.30
N SER A 681 17.14 8.38 1.72
CA SER A 681 17.64 9.58 2.40
C SER A 681 18.10 9.27 3.82
N ALA A 682 19.15 9.94 4.31
CA ALA A 682 19.70 9.71 5.64
C ALA A 682 20.27 10.98 6.30
N VAL A 683 20.36 10.97 7.63
CA VAL A 683 21.11 11.95 8.42
C VAL A 683 22.22 11.24 9.18
N ILE A 684 23.47 11.62 8.94
CA ILE A 684 24.65 10.99 9.53
C ILE A 684 25.39 12.03 10.36
N ASP A 685 25.61 11.77 11.65
CA ASP A 685 26.39 12.67 12.53
C ASP A 685 27.65 12.02 13.09
N GLY A 686 28.72 12.80 13.20
CA GLY A 686 30.01 12.24 13.59
C GLY A 686 31.15 13.23 13.66
N VAL A 687 32.15 12.89 14.47
CA VAL A 687 33.42 13.65 14.51
C VAL A 687 34.32 13.32 13.32
N ALA A 688 34.17 12.11 12.76
CA ALA A 688 34.92 11.62 11.60
C ALA A 688 34.52 12.29 10.27
N LEU A 689 33.39 13.00 10.24
CA LEU A 689 32.86 13.65 9.04
C LEU A 689 33.66 14.93 8.73
N ILE A 690 34.89 14.78 8.24
CA ILE A 690 35.75 15.90 7.88
C ILE A 690 35.44 16.35 6.44
N PRO A 691 35.09 17.63 6.19
CA PRO A 691 34.90 18.15 4.83
C PRO A 691 36.11 17.86 3.92
N GLY A 692 35.84 17.49 2.67
CA GLY A 692 36.87 17.13 1.68
C GLY A 692 37.37 15.68 1.76
N THR A 693 36.76 14.81 2.58
CA THR A 693 37.10 13.37 2.63
C THR A 693 36.15 12.47 1.85
N LEU A 694 34.97 12.96 1.47
CA LEU A 694 34.02 12.21 0.68
C LEU A 694 34.33 12.37 -0.82
N PRO A 695 34.39 11.27 -1.62
CA PRO A 695 34.63 11.36 -3.05
C PRO A 695 33.58 12.21 -3.79
N GLU A 696 34.04 13.04 -4.74
CA GLU A 696 33.21 13.96 -5.53
C GLU A 696 32.06 13.24 -6.26
N THR A 697 32.30 12.02 -6.75
CA THR A 697 31.29 11.18 -7.41
C THR A 697 30.02 10.92 -6.59
N TYR A 698 30.07 11.00 -5.26
CA TYR A 698 28.88 10.85 -4.43
C TYR A 698 28.02 12.11 -4.40
N PHE A 699 28.61 13.30 -4.56
CA PHE A 699 27.87 14.56 -4.66
C PHE A 699 27.11 14.66 -5.99
N GLU A 700 27.57 13.94 -7.03
CA GLU A 700 26.82 13.79 -8.28
C GLU A 700 25.63 12.84 -8.15
N LYS A 701 25.73 11.82 -7.28
CA LYS A 701 24.77 10.72 -7.14
C LYS A 701 23.78 10.88 -5.97
N ALA A 702 24.01 11.81 -5.06
CA ALA A 702 23.14 12.14 -3.93
C ALA A 702 23.01 13.65 -3.72
N ASN A 703 21.88 14.07 -3.16
CA ASN A 703 21.72 15.43 -2.65
C ASN A 703 22.40 15.55 -1.27
N ILE A 704 23.71 15.80 -1.26
CA ILE A 704 24.49 15.90 -0.02
C ILE A 704 24.34 17.29 0.61
N VAL A 705 24.04 17.35 1.91
CA VAL A 705 24.09 18.59 2.69
C VAL A 705 24.98 18.39 3.90
N TRP A 706 26.15 19.00 3.88
CA TRP A 706 27.17 18.96 4.90
C TRP A 706 27.10 20.20 5.79
N VAL A 707 26.97 19.95 7.08
CA VAL A 707 26.85 20.95 8.14
C VAL A 707 27.95 20.71 9.16
N VAL A 708 28.74 21.74 9.47
CA VAL A 708 29.75 21.68 10.52
C VAL A 708 29.25 22.47 11.73
N ALA A 709 28.94 21.75 12.80
CA ALA A 709 28.51 22.34 14.07
C ALA A 709 29.72 22.75 14.91
N ARG A 710 29.72 24.00 15.38
CA ARG A 710 30.76 24.55 16.26
C ARG A 710 30.18 25.16 17.53
N VAL A 711 31.02 25.36 18.53
CA VAL A 711 30.76 26.23 19.69
C VAL A 711 31.94 27.18 19.79
N ALA A 712 31.73 28.44 19.41
CA ALA A 712 32.84 29.40 19.31
C ALA A 712 33.47 29.69 20.68
N ASP A 713 32.62 29.90 21.68
CA ASP A 713 32.98 30.12 23.08
C ASP A 713 33.62 28.85 23.69
N LYS A 714 34.83 28.99 24.23
CA LYS A 714 35.62 27.86 24.72
C LYS A 714 35.12 27.40 26.08
N GLU A 715 34.75 28.33 26.95
CA GLU A 715 34.21 28.10 28.27
C GLU A 715 32.87 27.36 28.18
N LEU A 716 31.97 27.83 27.31
CA LEU A 716 30.71 27.15 27.04
C LEU A 716 30.91 25.74 26.44
N HIS A 717 31.92 25.57 25.58
CA HIS A 717 32.25 24.26 25.02
C HIS A 717 32.73 23.29 26.12
N TYR A 718 33.55 23.77 27.06
CA TYR A 718 34.01 23.01 28.21
C TYR A 718 32.85 22.61 29.13
N GLU A 719 31.95 23.55 29.47
CA GLU A 719 30.77 23.29 30.30
C GLU A 719 29.84 22.22 29.70
N ARG A 720 29.64 22.25 28.38
CA ARG A 720 28.78 21.30 27.65
C ARG A 720 29.32 19.86 27.64
N LEU A 721 30.59 19.65 27.97
CA LEU A 721 31.11 18.30 28.13
C LEU A 721 30.59 17.64 29.42
N GLY A 722 30.24 18.45 30.43
CA GLY A 722 29.70 17.98 31.72
C GLY A 722 28.27 17.44 31.65
N THR A 723 27.45 17.93 30.72
CA THR A 723 26.02 17.54 30.58
C THR A 723 25.82 16.20 29.85
N ARG A 724 26.89 15.53 29.42
CA ARG A 724 26.83 14.26 28.67
C ARG A 724 26.63 13.02 29.57
N SER A 725 26.62 13.18 30.89
CA SER A 725 26.49 12.11 31.90
C SER A 725 25.10 11.47 31.98
N GLU A 726 24.03 12.17 31.57
CA GLU A 726 22.64 11.68 31.77
C GLU A 726 22.12 10.73 30.66
N THR A 727 22.84 10.54 29.55
CA THR A 727 22.34 9.76 28.39
C THR A 727 23.31 8.73 27.79
N GLY A 728 24.52 8.56 28.33
CA GLY A 728 25.53 7.64 27.80
C GLY A 728 26.18 6.80 28.90
N VAL A 729 25.60 5.65 29.19
CA VAL A 729 26.21 4.62 30.05
C VAL A 729 27.39 3.99 29.29
N GLU A 730 28.51 3.74 29.99
CA GLU A 730 29.65 2.85 29.65
C GLU A 730 31.05 3.43 29.35
N ARG A 731 31.34 4.76 29.34
CA ARG A 731 32.73 5.24 29.09
C ARG A 731 33.20 6.41 29.96
N GLY A 732 33.50 6.14 31.24
CA GLY A 732 34.38 6.99 32.06
C GLY A 732 33.83 8.32 32.60
N GLY A 733 32.57 8.65 32.37
CA GLY A 733 31.94 9.86 32.93
C GLY A 733 32.38 11.18 32.27
N ALA A 734 31.93 12.31 32.83
CA ALA A 734 32.25 13.65 32.33
C ALA A 734 33.74 14.01 32.47
N ASP A 735 34.41 13.47 33.49
CA ASP A 735 35.79 13.78 33.85
C ASP A 735 36.79 13.41 32.74
N HIS A 736 36.59 12.25 32.10
CA HIS A 736 37.42 11.81 30.98
C HIS A 736 37.41 12.81 29.79
N TYR A 737 36.25 13.44 29.53
CA TYR A 737 36.16 14.44 28.45
C TYR A 737 36.76 15.79 28.87
N TRP A 738 36.67 16.16 30.15
CA TRP A 738 37.29 17.39 30.66
C TRP A 738 38.81 17.31 30.66
N GLU A 739 39.39 16.19 31.11
CA GLU A 739 40.84 15.96 31.06
C GLU A 739 41.39 16.05 29.63
N GLN A 740 40.62 15.60 28.64
CA GLN A 740 40.97 15.63 27.22
C GLN A 740 40.46 16.86 26.46
N PHE A 741 40.04 17.92 27.15
CA PHE A 741 39.43 19.08 26.50
C PHE A 741 40.37 19.76 25.49
N SER A 742 41.68 19.82 25.77
CA SER A 742 42.68 20.37 24.84
C SER A 742 42.61 19.69 23.48
N ALA A 743 42.65 18.35 23.47
CA ALA A 743 42.57 17.54 22.25
C ALA A 743 41.21 17.68 21.55
N ILE A 744 40.11 17.67 22.31
CA ILE A 744 38.75 17.89 21.77
C ILE A 744 38.65 19.27 21.09
N ARG A 745 39.25 20.31 21.69
CA ARG A 745 39.23 21.66 21.16
C ARG A 745 40.13 21.80 19.94
N ARG A 746 41.30 21.16 19.92
CA ARG A 746 42.16 21.10 18.72
C ARG A 746 41.40 20.49 17.55
N ASN A 747 40.77 19.33 17.76
CA ASN A 747 39.97 18.65 16.72
C ASN A 747 38.81 19.53 16.24
N HIS A 748 38.19 20.29 17.15
CA HIS A 748 37.12 21.22 16.82
C HIS A 748 37.63 22.32 15.89
N ASP A 749 38.73 22.97 16.27
CA ASP A 749 39.30 24.08 15.51
C ASP A 749 39.81 23.59 14.14
N ARG A 750 40.38 22.37 14.08
CA ARG A 750 40.77 21.71 12.82
C ARG A 750 39.56 21.46 11.91
N LEU A 751 38.47 20.93 12.45
CA LEU A 751 37.25 20.66 11.68
C LEU A 751 36.61 21.94 11.13
N VAL A 752 36.57 23.00 11.94
CA VAL A 752 36.08 24.33 11.52
C VAL A 752 36.99 24.95 10.45
N MET A 753 38.31 24.77 10.57
CA MET A 753 39.26 25.20 9.54
C MET A 753 38.97 24.50 8.20
N MET A 754 38.80 23.18 8.20
CA MET A 754 38.47 22.40 7.00
C MET A 754 37.14 22.85 6.37
N ALA A 755 36.14 23.14 7.20
CA ALA A 755 34.86 23.66 6.73
C ALA A 755 35.00 25.00 6.00
N LYS A 756 35.79 25.94 6.54
CA LYS A 756 36.06 27.22 5.88
C LYS A 756 36.81 27.06 4.56
N ARG A 757 37.79 26.15 4.51
CA ARG A 757 38.60 25.90 3.30
C ARG A 757 37.80 25.23 2.17
N SER A 758 36.76 24.48 2.53
CA SER A 758 35.85 23.79 1.59
C SER A 758 34.56 24.55 1.29
N ASP A 759 34.38 25.75 1.85
CA ASP A 759 33.11 26.50 1.82
C ASP A 759 31.89 25.69 2.33
N THR A 760 32.14 24.76 3.27
CA THR A 760 31.08 23.98 3.91
C THR A 760 30.31 24.83 4.91
N PHE A 761 28.98 24.67 4.97
CA PHE A 761 28.13 25.42 5.88
C PHE A 761 28.49 25.19 7.35
N ILE A 762 28.86 26.25 8.06
CA ILE A 762 29.17 26.24 9.49
C ILE A 762 28.00 26.81 10.29
N VAL A 763 27.55 26.08 11.30
CA VAL A 763 26.55 26.56 12.26
C VAL A 763 27.15 26.71 13.65
N ASP A 764 27.01 27.90 14.21
CA ASP A 764 27.41 28.19 15.58
C ASP A 764 26.29 27.85 16.55
N ASN A 765 26.54 26.85 17.40
CA ASN A 765 25.60 26.38 18.40
C ASN A 765 25.79 27.07 19.76
N SER A 766 26.49 28.21 19.82
CA SER A 766 26.48 29.12 20.98
C SER A 766 25.19 29.96 21.05
N ASP A 767 24.46 30.09 19.94
CA ASP A 767 23.17 30.80 19.84
C ASP A 767 21.99 30.04 20.48
N SER A 768 20.81 30.67 20.57
CA SER A 768 19.59 29.97 20.99
C SER A 768 19.23 28.81 20.06
N VAL A 769 18.85 27.68 20.65
CA VAL A 769 18.53 26.41 19.95
C VAL A 769 17.55 26.62 18.78
N LYS A 770 16.51 27.45 18.96
CA LYS A 770 15.54 27.78 17.90
C LYS A 770 16.19 28.46 16.68
N LYS A 771 17.13 29.39 16.90
CA LYS A 771 17.84 30.07 15.81
C LYS A 771 18.78 29.12 15.07
N VAL A 772 19.51 28.29 15.80
CA VAL A 772 20.41 27.26 15.25
C VAL A 772 19.61 26.32 14.33
N PHE A 773 18.51 25.75 14.83
CA PHE A 773 17.68 24.86 14.03
C PHE A 773 17.07 25.55 12.81
N LYS A 774 16.61 26.80 12.93
CA LYS A 774 16.14 27.56 11.77
C LYS A 774 17.22 27.73 10.70
N LYS A 775 18.46 28.05 11.09
CA LYS A 775 19.60 28.18 10.17
C LYS A 775 19.91 26.86 9.47
N VAL A 776 20.02 25.75 10.23
CA VAL A 776 20.34 24.45 9.64
C VAL A 776 19.20 23.92 8.78
N LEU A 777 17.94 24.02 9.22
CA LEU A 777 16.78 23.66 8.41
C LEU A 777 16.67 24.53 7.16
N GLY A 778 17.07 25.81 7.24
CA GLY A 778 17.20 26.68 6.07
C GLY A 778 18.18 26.09 5.06
N ARG A 779 19.37 25.67 5.50
CA ARG A 779 20.38 25.03 4.63
C ARG A 779 19.93 23.69 4.08
N VAL A 780 19.29 22.85 4.89
CA VAL A 780 18.85 21.52 4.41
C VAL A 780 17.64 21.59 3.49
N ASN A 781 16.75 22.54 3.68
CA ASN A 781 15.62 22.80 2.76
C ASN A 781 16.02 23.62 1.53
N ASP A 782 17.26 24.09 1.48
CA ASP A 782 17.81 24.76 0.32
C ASP A 782 17.82 23.83 -0.89
N ALA A 783 17.66 24.44 -2.05
CA ALA A 783 17.60 23.83 -3.36
C ALA A 783 18.96 23.48 -3.96
N ILE A 784 20.01 23.68 -3.17
CA ILE A 784 21.38 23.44 -3.58
C ILE A 784 21.99 22.48 -2.58
N ALA A 785 22.30 21.28 -3.04
CA ALA A 785 23.19 20.36 -2.35
C ALA A 785 24.63 20.90 -2.40
N ASP A 786 25.47 20.51 -1.46
CA ASP A 786 26.89 20.83 -1.48
C ASP A 786 27.57 20.17 -2.69
N ARG A 787 28.69 20.75 -3.13
CA ARG A 787 29.59 20.13 -4.11
C ARG A 787 30.83 19.62 -3.40
N GLY A 788 31.31 18.45 -3.81
CA GLY A 788 32.52 17.86 -3.27
C GLY A 788 33.75 18.60 -3.77
N LEU A 789 34.19 19.64 -3.06
CA LEU A 789 35.44 20.33 -3.37
C LEU A 789 36.61 19.64 -2.68
N TYR A 790 37.62 19.25 -3.46
CA TYR A 790 38.89 18.79 -2.91
C TYR A 790 39.55 19.93 -2.14
N VAL A 791 39.97 19.67 -0.90
CA VAL A 791 40.77 20.59 -0.10
C VAL A 791 42.09 19.91 0.19
N GLU A 792 43.18 20.43 -0.35
CA GLU A 792 44.54 19.93 -0.12
C GLU A 792 44.94 20.06 1.36
N ASP A 793 45.48 19.00 1.96
CA ASP A 793 45.87 19.03 3.37
C ASP A 793 47.00 18.02 3.63
N ASP A 794 48.23 18.51 3.72
CA ASP A 794 49.44 17.69 3.85
C ASP A 794 49.39 16.72 5.03
N ILE A 795 48.79 17.13 6.16
CA ILE A 795 48.70 16.29 7.36
C ILE A 795 47.75 15.12 7.09
N ARG A 796 46.57 15.40 6.53
CA ARG A 796 45.61 14.38 6.14
C ARG A 796 46.19 13.44 5.08
N GLU A 797 46.85 13.96 4.07
CA GLU A 797 47.39 13.19 2.94
C GLU A 797 48.54 12.28 3.38
N ASN A 798 49.48 12.81 4.17
CA ASN A 798 50.55 12.00 4.77
C ASN A 798 49.98 10.93 5.71
N THR A 799 48.96 11.26 6.51
CA THR A 799 48.30 10.28 7.39
C THR A 799 47.61 9.18 6.57
N HIS A 800 46.91 9.55 5.50
CA HIS A 800 46.27 8.58 4.61
C HIS A 800 47.29 7.63 3.98
N LYS A 801 48.42 8.17 3.51
CA LYS A 801 49.53 7.37 2.96
C LYS A 801 50.09 6.39 4.00
N LYS A 802 50.37 6.84 5.23
CA LYS A 802 50.82 5.98 6.32
C LYS A 802 49.82 4.84 6.60
N LEU A 803 48.52 5.12 6.59
CA LEU A 803 47.48 4.11 6.79
C LEU A 803 47.41 3.10 5.63
N GLN A 804 47.53 3.56 4.39
CA GLN A 804 47.58 2.68 3.21
C GLN A 804 48.82 1.77 3.23
N GLU A 805 49.99 2.28 3.63
CA GLU A 805 51.21 1.49 3.78
C GLU A 805 51.03 0.36 4.80
N ARG A 806 50.41 0.64 5.97
CA ARG A 806 50.07 -0.39 6.98
C ARG A 806 49.13 -1.47 6.43
N THR A 807 48.13 -1.05 5.65
CA THR A 807 47.12 -1.95 5.05
C THR A 807 47.74 -2.85 3.98
N THR A 808 48.66 -2.31 3.17
CA THR A 808 49.28 -3.02 2.04
C THR A 808 50.38 -3.98 2.49
N TRP A 809 51.12 -3.63 3.54
CA TRP A 809 52.21 -4.44 4.09
C TRP A 809 51.71 -5.73 4.78
N GLU A 810 50.56 -5.67 5.47
CA GLU A 810 50.03 -6.84 6.18
C GLU A 810 49.05 -7.71 5.40
N VAL A 811 48.22 -7.15 4.51
CA VAL A 811 47.37 -7.97 3.63
C VAL A 811 48.26 -8.88 2.76
N HIS A 812 49.44 -8.41 2.35
CA HIS A 812 50.44 -9.25 1.67
C HIS A 812 50.95 -10.40 2.56
N ASN A 813 51.22 -10.15 3.85
CA ASN A 813 51.75 -11.16 4.77
C ASN A 813 50.69 -12.16 5.24
N VAL A 814 49.44 -11.72 5.45
CA VAL A 814 48.30 -12.58 5.81
C VAL A 814 47.87 -13.45 4.63
N VAL A 815 47.83 -12.91 3.41
CA VAL A 815 47.55 -13.70 2.19
C VAL A 815 48.66 -14.73 1.95
N MET A 816 49.94 -14.37 2.15
CA MET A 816 51.07 -15.29 2.01
C MET A 816 51.05 -16.45 3.04
N GLN A 817 50.68 -16.17 4.30
CA GLN A 817 50.50 -17.21 5.33
C GLN A 817 49.32 -18.14 5.04
N ALA A 818 48.22 -17.62 4.49
CA ALA A 818 47.07 -18.43 4.07
C ALA A 818 47.39 -19.33 2.86
N THR A 819 48.27 -18.90 1.94
CA THR A 819 48.72 -19.72 0.80
C THR A 819 49.82 -20.74 1.13
N THR A 820 50.47 -20.65 2.29
CA THR A 820 51.49 -21.62 2.72
C THR A 820 50.96 -22.74 3.64
N GLN A 821 49.69 -22.67 4.06
CA GLN A 821 49.00 -23.72 4.82
C GLN A 821 47.87 -24.43 4.04
N GLY A 822 47.80 -24.27 2.72
CA GLY A 822 46.87 -24.95 1.82
C GLY A 822 47.45 -26.18 1.16
#